data_AF-A0AAN6QBF4-F1
#
_entry.id   AF-A0AAN6QBF4-F1
#
_cell.length_a   1.000
_cell.length_b   1.000
_cell.length_c   1.000
_cell.angle_alpha   90.00
_cell.angle_beta   90.00
_cell.angle_gamma   90.00
#
_symmetry.space_group_name_H-M   'P 1'
#
loop_
_entity.id
_entity.type
_entity.pdbx_description
1 polymer ?
#
loop_
_entity_poly.entity_id
_entity_poly.type
_entity_poly.pdbx_seq_one_letter_code
_entity_poly.pdbx_strand_id
1 'polypeptide(L)'
;MDLAKKWNEHLRRESRRAKPEAVCPLCGCELQSSQNGLEPALAVFQKHLSDTHAQLLSEKATEAENTDWIRSLWDAGTAGLVTQAQQGQERRAGSPTSAKRAGSRSRSVSPLKRSKAQPTSTPTLDDSRAEFDRGSFQKGKLWSPDDDAASPRPHLYDKANGATHQQSHPAPPSDPWPPASADDEPIEIIKQPETRPISQEQLVAEVKGIYAGLVMVESKCIEVDNAQSSQNDAANKLNNEQWQALIALHRTLLHEHHDFFLASQHPSASPALRRLAAKYAMPARMWRHGIHSFLELLRHRLPASLDHMLTFIYLAYSMMALLYETVPAFEDTWIECLGDLGRYRMAIEDDDVRDREIWTAVSRHWYSKASDKAPTTGRLYHHLAILARPNALQQLYYYTKSLCVDMPFASARDSIMTLLDPIMAPTPNLQQSRLPPTEFACVKAHGILFSGKQQGELEASMNEFFQHLDTHIGRTTRRWLESGYFIGISNSCAVIGYGSESNLIFKAIKGTRPNDESQDQPMHESGVEPPLPKELADALRLFNGTYNVVSRRFGDPNILPYLHVTLVFVYHLTFYPEAMVYMARAFPWKLTSLFLNTLIGSCQSYARIEGEQFPKNESATRPLPDDYALRGFPWVGKYFPNGWFANDKIDDDEKYFEVLSMTEERKERALWLGCRIAAQDGKWLRYDSETHQFGVNPQYDVELELEMPATPVASTDYGDLPDAATIA
;
A
#
# COMPACT_ATOMS: atom_id res chain seq x y z
N MET A 1 6.29 -14.08 30.86
CA MET A 1 7.20 -12.94 30.61
C MET A 1 8.63 -13.21 31.10
N ASP A 2 8.82 -13.85 32.26
CA ASP A 2 10.13 -14.04 32.90
C ASP A 2 11.08 -15.03 32.17
N LEU A 3 10.55 -16.11 31.57
CA LEU A 3 11.37 -17.10 30.83
C LEU A 3 11.98 -16.58 29.53
N ALA A 4 11.22 -15.81 28.74
CA ALA A 4 11.71 -15.23 27.48
C ALA A 4 12.79 -14.17 27.75
N LYS A 5 12.60 -13.36 28.80
CA LYS A 5 13.60 -12.38 29.23
C LYS A 5 14.88 -13.07 29.73
N LYS A 6 14.75 -14.12 30.54
CA LYS A 6 15.89 -14.95 31.00
C LYS A 6 16.61 -15.67 29.86
N TRP A 7 15.87 -16.17 28.87
CA TRP A 7 16.43 -16.79 27.66
C TRP A 7 17.17 -15.77 26.79
N ASN A 8 16.60 -14.58 26.58
CA ASN A 8 17.25 -13.50 25.85
C ASN A 8 18.48 -12.98 26.61
N GLU A 9 18.41 -12.83 27.93
CA GLU A 9 19.56 -12.53 28.77
C GLU A 9 20.63 -13.63 28.70
N HIS A 10 20.23 -14.90 28.65
CA HIS A 10 21.14 -16.02 28.47
C HIS A 10 21.84 -15.97 27.11
N LEU A 11 21.11 -15.79 26.01
CA LEU A 11 21.68 -15.60 24.67
C LEU A 11 22.57 -14.35 24.60
N ARG A 12 22.20 -13.25 25.26
CA ARG A 12 23.01 -12.03 25.39
C ARG A 12 24.28 -12.27 26.22
N ARG A 13 24.24 -13.15 27.23
CA ARG A 13 25.42 -13.56 28.01
C ARG A 13 26.33 -14.51 27.23
N GLU A 14 25.76 -15.44 26.45
CA GLU A 14 26.52 -16.35 25.60
C GLU A 14 27.24 -15.61 24.47
N SER A 15 26.61 -14.62 23.84
CA SER A 15 27.26 -13.80 22.80
C SER A 15 28.33 -12.84 23.34
N ARG A 16 28.23 -12.45 24.62
CA ARG A 16 29.25 -11.67 25.35
C ARG A 16 30.45 -12.52 25.82
N ARG A 17 30.37 -13.85 25.76
CA ARG A 17 31.56 -14.71 25.93
C ARG A 17 32.41 -14.59 24.66
N ALA A 18 33.57 -13.96 24.79
CA ALA A 18 34.49 -13.82 23.67
C ALA A 18 34.96 -15.22 23.21
N LYS A 19 34.96 -15.46 21.90
CA LYS A 19 35.43 -16.72 21.30
C LYS A 19 36.90 -16.96 21.68
N PRO A 20 37.33 -18.23 21.86
CA PRO A 20 38.73 -18.54 22.13
C PRO A 20 39.62 -18.10 20.97
N GLU A 21 40.78 -17.52 21.29
CA GLU A 21 41.73 -16.98 20.30
C GLU A 21 42.66 -18.07 19.75
N ALA A 22 42.89 -19.14 20.51
CA ALA A 22 43.62 -20.33 20.10
C ALA A 22 43.16 -21.57 20.88
N VAL A 23 43.31 -22.75 20.28
CA VAL A 23 43.12 -24.04 20.96
C VAL A 23 44.43 -24.81 20.93
N CYS A 24 44.89 -25.30 22.09
CA CYS A 24 46.10 -26.11 22.16
C CYS A 24 45.91 -27.45 21.40
N PRO A 25 46.66 -27.74 20.32
CA PRO A 25 46.49 -28.97 19.55
C PRO A 25 46.87 -30.24 20.31
N LEU A 26 47.65 -30.11 21.39
CA LEU A 26 48.15 -31.24 22.17
C LEU A 26 47.16 -31.72 23.24
N CYS A 27 46.33 -30.82 23.78
CA CYS A 27 45.43 -31.14 24.90
C CYS A 27 44.00 -30.61 24.73
N GLY A 28 43.72 -29.83 23.69
CA GLY A 28 42.40 -29.25 23.42
C GLY A 28 42.01 -28.07 24.32
N CYS A 29 42.93 -27.53 25.12
CA CYS A 29 42.66 -26.39 25.99
C CYS A 29 42.40 -25.11 25.19
N GLU A 30 41.25 -24.47 25.42
CA GLU A 30 40.89 -23.18 24.83
C GLU A 30 41.59 -22.03 25.57
N LEU A 31 42.31 -21.19 24.82
CA LEU A 31 43.15 -20.14 25.36
C LEU A 31 42.64 -18.75 24.91
N GLN A 32 42.64 -17.81 25.85
CA GLN A 32 42.15 -16.45 25.64
C GLN A 32 43.04 -15.45 26.40
N SER A 33 43.36 -14.33 25.77
CA SER A 33 44.02 -13.21 26.44
C SER A 33 43.11 -12.53 27.48
N SER A 34 43.67 -12.07 28.59
CA SER A 34 42.87 -11.42 29.64
C SER A 34 42.25 -10.09 29.15
N GLN A 35 41.06 -9.75 29.64
CA GLN A 35 40.27 -8.59 29.20
C GLN A 35 40.94 -7.21 29.36
N ASN A 36 42.14 -7.12 29.95
CA ASN A 36 42.89 -5.88 30.16
C ASN A 36 44.07 -5.66 29.19
N GLY A 37 44.18 -6.47 28.11
CA GLY A 37 44.82 -6.03 26.86
C GLY A 37 46.32 -5.70 26.87
N LEU A 38 47.16 -6.43 27.62
CA LEU A 38 48.62 -6.20 27.62
C LEU A 38 49.50 -7.43 27.31
N GLU A 39 48.91 -8.61 27.09
CA GLU A 39 49.67 -9.82 26.76
C GLU A 39 49.21 -10.42 25.41
N PRO A 40 50.10 -10.56 24.40
CA PRO A 40 49.75 -11.17 23.12
C PRO A 40 49.26 -12.61 23.31
N ALA A 41 48.24 -13.04 22.54
CA ALA A 41 47.69 -14.40 22.63
C ALA A 41 48.73 -15.51 22.42
N LEU A 42 49.77 -15.24 21.61
CA LEU A 42 50.94 -16.12 21.43
C LEU A 42 51.76 -16.29 22.73
N ALA A 43 51.85 -15.26 23.58
CA ALA A 43 52.57 -15.33 24.85
C ALA A 43 51.81 -16.19 25.87
N VAL A 44 50.47 -16.08 25.90
CA VAL A 44 49.61 -16.95 26.73
C VAL A 44 49.74 -18.41 26.29
N PHE A 45 49.80 -18.66 24.98
CA PHE A 45 50.03 -19.98 24.42
C PHE A 45 51.42 -20.55 24.73
N GLN A 46 52.46 -19.74 24.60
CA GLN A 46 53.84 -20.10 24.97
C GLN A 46 53.94 -20.49 26.45
N LYS A 47 53.32 -19.70 27.32
CA LYS A 47 53.26 -19.98 28.76
C LYS A 47 52.50 -21.27 29.06
N HIS A 48 51.37 -21.50 28.39
CA HIS A 48 50.63 -22.76 28.52
C HIS A 48 51.50 -23.98 28.12
N LEU A 49 52.27 -23.87 27.03
CA LEU A 49 53.19 -24.93 26.60
C LEU A 49 54.35 -25.13 27.59
N SER A 50 54.93 -24.05 28.14
CA SER A 50 55.99 -24.17 29.14
C SER A 50 55.51 -24.80 30.43
N ASP A 51 54.26 -24.54 30.83
CA ASP A 51 53.73 -24.99 32.12
C ASP A 51 53.15 -26.41 32.03
N THR A 52 52.52 -26.75 30.91
CA THR A 52 51.75 -28.00 30.76
C THR A 52 52.48 -29.05 29.91
N HIS A 53 53.36 -28.60 29.01
CA HIS A 53 54.06 -29.44 28.03
C HIS A 53 55.60 -29.30 28.13
N ALA A 54 56.12 -28.88 29.29
CA ALA A 54 57.54 -28.63 29.56
C ALA A 54 58.47 -29.77 29.11
N GLN A 55 58.03 -31.02 29.31
CA GLN A 55 58.83 -32.22 28.96
C GLN A 55 59.07 -32.33 27.45
N LEU A 56 58.10 -31.93 26.62
CA LEU A 56 58.21 -31.95 25.16
C LEU A 56 59.12 -30.82 24.63
N LEU A 57 59.25 -29.72 25.39
CA LEU A 57 60.18 -28.63 25.11
C LEU A 57 61.63 -29.01 25.47
N SER A 58 61.82 -29.90 26.45
CA SER A 58 63.14 -30.37 26.88
C SER A 58 63.75 -31.44 25.95
N GLU A 59 62.96 -32.04 25.06
CA GLU A 59 63.42 -33.01 24.06
C GLU A 59 64.06 -32.35 22.82
N LYS A 60 63.93 -31.03 22.65
CA LYS A 60 64.57 -30.30 21.55
C LYS A 60 65.99 -29.88 21.93
N ALA A 61 66.93 -30.07 21.00
CA ALA A 61 68.35 -29.90 21.28
C ALA A 61 68.78 -28.42 21.32
N THR A 62 68.02 -27.51 20.69
CA THR A 62 68.34 -26.08 20.63
C THR A 62 67.13 -25.16 20.88
N GLU A 63 67.40 -23.96 21.38
CA GLU A 63 66.38 -22.92 21.67
C GLU A 63 65.67 -22.41 20.39
N ALA A 64 66.39 -22.42 19.25
CA ALA A 64 65.83 -22.11 17.94
C ALA A 64 64.77 -23.14 17.49
N GLU A 65 65.05 -24.44 17.67
CA GLU A 65 64.11 -25.51 17.34
C GLU A 65 62.85 -25.48 18.22
N ASN A 66 62.99 -25.11 19.50
CA ASN A 66 61.85 -24.90 20.39
C ASN A 66 60.96 -23.74 19.92
N THR A 67 61.58 -22.63 19.51
CA THR A 67 60.85 -21.44 19.05
C THR A 67 60.06 -21.72 17.77
N ASP A 68 60.65 -22.42 16.80
CA ASP A 68 59.99 -22.79 15.55
C ASP A 68 58.88 -23.82 15.76
N TRP A 69 59.09 -24.78 16.67
CA TRP A 69 58.09 -25.77 17.03
C TRP A 69 56.85 -25.14 17.69
N ILE A 70 57.05 -24.18 18.60
CA ILE A 70 55.93 -23.45 19.23
C ILE A 70 55.14 -22.65 18.20
N ARG A 71 55.81 -22.00 17.23
CA ARG A 71 55.09 -21.29 16.14
C ARG A 71 54.27 -22.25 15.28
N SER A 72 54.82 -23.41 14.94
CA SER A 72 54.07 -24.41 14.17
C SER A 72 52.83 -24.93 14.89
N LEU A 73 52.89 -25.11 16.22
CA LEU A 73 51.73 -25.49 17.04
C LEU A 73 50.70 -24.36 17.16
N TRP A 74 51.15 -23.12 17.26
CA TRP A 74 50.29 -21.95 17.26
C TRP A 74 49.52 -21.81 15.95
N ASP A 75 50.19 -21.98 14.82
CA ASP A 75 49.56 -21.93 13.49
C ASP A 75 48.51 -23.05 13.33
N ALA A 76 48.81 -24.26 13.81
CA ALA A 76 47.86 -25.37 13.81
C ALA A 76 46.64 -25.13 14.72
N GLY A 77 46.86 -24.55 15.90
CA GLY A 77 45.80 -24.24 16.88
C GLY A 77 44.89 -23.08 16.50
N THR A 78 45.32 -22.23 15.57
CA THR A 78 44.54 -21.09 15.06
C THR A 78 43.90 -21.37 13.69
N ALA A 79 44.47 -22.26 12.88
CA ALA A 79 43.90 -22.66 11.57
C ALA A 79 42.50 -23.30 11.66
N GLY A 80 42.19 -24.00 12.76
CA GLY A 80 40.86 -24.58 13.00
C GLY A 80 39.74 -23.55 13.22
N LEU A 81 40.09 -22.32 13.62
CA LEU A 81 39.15 -21.22 13.85
C LEU A 81 38.84 -20.44 12.54
N VAL A 82 39.75 -20.48 11.56
CA VAL A 82 39.60 -19.80 10.25
C VAL A 82 38.71 -20.60 9.29
N THR A 83 38.72 -21.94 9.37
CA THR A 83 37.97 -22.83 8.46
C THR A 83 36.46 -22.83 8.69
N GLN A 84 35.96 -22.48 9.88
CA GLN A 84 34.52 -22.26 10.13
C GLN A 84 33.96 -20.99 9.48
N ALA A 85 34.81 -20.00 9.17
CA ALA A 85 34.37 -18.77 8.51
C ALA A 85 34.25 -18.90 6.98
N GLN A 86 34.98 -19.84 6.35
CA GLN A 86 35.02 -20.00 4.89
C GLN A 86 34.11 -21.12 4.34
N GLN A 87 33.73 -22.13 5.14
CA GLN A 87 32.84 -23.22 4.68
C GLN A 87 31.37 -22.81 4.46
N GLY A 88 30.98 -21.57 4.83
CA GLY A 88 29.66 -21.00 4.54
C GLY A 88 29.48 -20.49 3.09
N GLN A 89 30.54 -20.41 2.28
CA GLN A 89 30.47 -19.79 0.94
C GLN A 89 30.66 -20.74 -0.26
N GLU A 90 31.14 -21.98 -0.09
CA GLU A 90 31.52 -22.83 -1.25
C GLU A 90 30.68 -24.11 -1.47
N ARG A 91 29.62 -24.38 -0.71
CA ARG A 91 28.66 -25.45 -1.07
C ARG A 91 27.56 -24.95 -1.99
N ARG A 92 27.97 -24.49 -3.18
CA ARG A 92 27.07 -24.13 -4.29
C ARG A 92 27.63 -24.61 -5.64
N ALA A 93 28.09 -25.86 -5.75
CA ALA A 93 28.23 -26.58 -7.05
C ALA A 93 28.58 -28.07 -6.84
N GLY A 94 27.87 -28.97 -7.54
CA GLY A 94 28.34 -30.32 -7.90
C GLY A 94 27.72 -31.52 -7.14
N SER A 95 26.80 -32.24 -7.79
CA SER A 95 26.35 -33.61 -7.42
C SER A 95 27.43 -34.66 -7.71
N PRO A 96 27.30 -35.89 -7.16
CA PRO A 96 26.86 -37.00 -8.03
C PRO A 96 25.99 -38.10 -7.39
N THR A 97 25.43 -38.89 -8.30
CA THR A 97 24.46 -40.00 -8.28
C THR A 97 24.96 -41.37 -7.76
N SER A 98 24.06 -42.22 -7.22
CA SER A 98 23.95 -43.71 -7.41
C SER A 98 22.92 -44.30 -6.40
N ALA A 99 21.76 -44.84 -6.79
CA ALA A 99 21.38 -46.17 -7.31
C ALA A 99 20.96 -47.27 -6.27
N LYS A 100 19.64 -47.51 -6.23
CA LYS A 100 18.83 -48.75 -6.03
C LYS A 100 19.30 -49.91 -5.12
N ARG A 101 18.38 -50.39 -4.25
CA ARG A 101 17.98 -51.81 -4.19
C ARG A 101 16.59 -52.04 -3.56
N ALA A 102 15.95 -53.13 -3.97
CA ALA A 102 14.54 -53.47 -3.81
C ALA A 102 14.26 -54.64 -2.82
N GLY A 103 13.00 -54.78 -2.40
CA GLY A 103 12.36 -55.99 -1.82
C GLY A 103 11.10 -55.59 -1.01
N SER A 104 9.84 -55.82 -1.40
CA SER A 104 9.06 -57.04 -1.72
C SER A 104 8.32 -57.67 -0.50
N ARG A 105 6.98 -57.76 -0.63
CA ARG A 105 5.95 -58.61 0.06
C ARG A 105 5.47 -58.13 1.46
N SER A 106 4.21 -58.24 1.87
CA SER A 106 2.94 -58.73 1.30
C SER A 106 1.76 -58.51 2.29
N ARG A 107 0.57 -58.17 1.74
CA ARG A 107 -0.84 -58.49 2.11
C ARG A 107 -1.29 -58.75 3.57
N SER A 108 -2.37 -58.05 3.96
CA SER A 108 -3.64 -58.62 4.51
C SER A 108 -4.68 -57.48 4.74
N VAL A 109 -5.70 -57.30 3.89
CA VAL A 109 -7.10 -57.77 3.96
C VAL A 109 -7.94 -57.20 5.13
N SER A 110 -8.90 -56.33 4.75
CA SER A 110 -9.95 -55.68 5.56
C SER A 110 -11.00 -56.65 6.14
N PRO A 111 -11.96 -56.16 6.95
CA PRO A 111 -13.30 -55.98 6.35
C PRO A 111 -14.10 -54.74 6.80
N LEU A 112 -15.00 -54.34 5.89
CA LEU A 112 -16.03 -53.30 5.94
C LEU A 112 -17.25 -53.65 6.81
N LYS A 113 -17.91 -52.64 7.39
CA LYS A 113 -19.39 -52.56 7.58
C LYS A 113 -19.81 -51.09 7.46
N ARG A 114 -20.52 -50.65 6.41
CA ARG A 114 -21.95 -50.81 6.02
C ARG A 114 -22.83 -49.70 6.61
N SER A 115 -23.38 -48.94 5.67
CA SER A 115 -24.34 -47.82 5.72
C SER A 115 -25.72 -48.16 6.31
N LYS A 116 -26.42 -47.11 6.78
CA LYS A 116 -27.89 -46.91 6.82
C LYS A 116 -28.15 -45.47 7.31
N ALA A 117 -28.67 -44.55 6.48
CA ALA A 117 -30.08 -44.33 6.11
C ALA A 117 -30.75 -43.27 7.00
N GLN A 118 -31.01 -42.10 6.40
CA GLN A 118 -31.94 -41.04 6.83
C GLN A 118 -33.39 -41.47 6.50
N PRO A 119 -34.44 -40.86 7.09
CA PRO A 119 -35.17 -39.81 6.34
C PRO A 119 -35.93 -38.71 7.14
N THR A 120 -36.08 -37.53 6.47
CA THR A 120 -37.22 -36.57 6.37
C THR A 120 -37.84 -35.92 7.63
N SER A 121 -38.31 -34.65 7.71
CA SER A 121 -38.36 -33.38 6.92
C SER A 121 -39.22 -32.39 7.77
N THR A 122 -38.94 -31.08 7.92
CA THR A 122 -39.61 -29.90 7.27
C THR A 122 -39.05 -28.54 7.81
N PRO A 123 -39.30 -27.38 7.16
CA PRO A 123 -38.30 -26.34 6.91
C PRO A 123 -38.41 -25.10 7.81
N THR A 124 -37.27 -24.43 8.04
CA THR A 124 -37.23 -23.01 8.42
C THR A 124 -36.24 -22.28 7.52
N LEU A 125 -36.73 -21.18 6.95
CA LEU A 125 -36.05 -20.24 6.06
C LEU A 125 -34.70 -19.79 6.64
N ASP A 126 -33.63 -20.00 5.89
CA ASP A 126 -32.34 -19.35 6.12
C ASP A 126 -31.66 -19.09 4.77
N ASP A 127 -32.00 -17.93 4.18
CA ASP A 127 -31.56 -17.47 2.86
C ASP A 127 -30.27 -16.62 2.95
N SER A 128 -29.46 -16.81 3.99
CA SER A 128 -28.25 -16.01 4.25
C SER A 128 -26.93 -16.76 4.00
N ARG A 129 -26.99 -18.06 3.68
CA ARG A 129 -25.81 -18.94 3.55
C ARG A 129 -25.27 -19.15 2.13
N ALA A 130 -26.00 -18.75 1.10
CA ALA A 130 -25.58 -18.91 -0.30
C ALA A 130 -24.69 -17.76 -0.81
N GLU A 131 -24.34 -16.81 0.05
CA GLU A 131 -23.61 -15.58 -0.31
C GLU A 131 -22.07 -15.77 -0.42
N PHE A 132 -21.53 -16.87 0.13
CA PHE A 132 -20.08 -17.08 0.23
C PHE A 132 -19.57 -18.40 -0.36
N ASP A 133 -20.41 -19.17 -1.06
CA ASP A 133 -19.95 -20.38 -1.75
C ASP A 133 -19.21 -20.03 -3.05
N ARG A 134 -17.93 -19.69 -2.90
CA ARG A 134 -16.99 -19.62 -4.01
C ARG A 134 -16.42 -21.01 -4.25
N GLY A 135 -16.81 -21.61 -5.36
CA GLY A 135 -16.26 -22.87 -5.84
C GLY A 135 -14.73 -22.89 -5.82
N SER A 136 -14.19 -24.03 -5.38
CA SER A 136 -12.81 -24.50 -5.53
C SER A 136 -11.74 -23.41 -5.74
N PHE A 137 -11.11 -22.98 -4.64
CA PHE A 137 -9.83 -22.26 -4.59
C PHE A 137 -8.91 -22.58 -5.79
N GLN A 138 -8.89 -21.69 -6.78
CA GLN A 138 -7.74 -21.56 -7.67
C GLN A 138 -6.79 -20.54 -7.04
N LYS A 139 -5.55 -20.98 -6.84
CA LYS A 139 -4.44 -20.27 -6.21
C LYS A 139 -4.24 -18.86 -6.81
N GLY A 140 -4.84 -17.84 -6.20
CA GLY A 140 -4.36 -16.47 -6.31
C GLY A 140 -3.11 -16.33 -5.45
N LYS A 141 -1.96 -16.01 -6.05
CA LYS A 141 -0.69 -15.78 -5.34
C LYS A 141 -0.84 -14.50 -4.52
N LEU A 142 -0.77 -14.61 -3.19
CA LEU A 142 -0.56 -13.46 -2.32
C LEU A 142 0.85 -12.92 -2.60
N TRP A 143 0.98 -11.62 -2.80
CA TRP A 143 2.24 -10.98 -3.20
C TRP A 143 3.35 -11.21 -2.15
N SER A 144 4.61 -11.33 -2.60
CA SER A 144 5.78 -11.59 -1.75
C SER A 144 6.86 -10.51 -1.94
N PRO A 145 7.60 -10.11 -0.88
CA PRO A 145 8.71 -9.15 -0.95
C PRO A 145 9.89 -9.53 -1.86
N ASP A 146 9.91 -10.75 -2.41
CA ASP A 146 10.97 -11.18 -3.35
C ASP A 146 10.73 -10.70 -4.80
N ASP A 147 9.54 -10.15 -5.08
CA ASP A 147 9.19 -9.60 -6.39
C ASP A 147 9.81 -8.18 -6.61
N ASP A 148 10.46 -7.59 -5.59
CA ASP A 148 11.04 -6.22 -5.59
C ASP A 148 12.55 -6.13 -5.94
N ALA A 149 13.19 -7.20 -6.41
CA ALA A 149 14.64 -7.24 -6.58
C ALA A 149 15.22 -6.33 -7.71
N ALA A 150 14.42 -5.48 -8.36
CA ALA A 150 14.91 -4.57 -9.40
C ALA A 150 14.15 -3.23 -9.45
N SER A 151 14.47 -2.28 -8.56
CA SER A 151 14.37 -0.84 -8.85
C SER A 151 15.13 0.05 -7.85
N PRO A 152 15.53 1.28 -8.25
CA PRO A 152 16.58 2.04 -7.57
C PRO A 152 16.07 2.84 -6.37
N ARG A 153 16.99 3.09 -5.44
CA ARG A 153 16.84 3.81 -4.16
C ARG A 153 16.19 5.20 -4.30
N PRO A 154 15.35 5.63 -3.34
CA PRO A 154 14.88 7.02 -3.28
C PRO A 154 16.01 7.96 -2.82
N HIS A 155 16.15 9.09 -3.52
CA HIS A 155 17.00 10.21 -3.13
C HIS A 155 16.40 10.95 -1.92
N LEU A 156 17.27 11.29 -0.97
CA LEU A 156 16.97 12.10 0.21
C LEU A 156 16.69 13.55 -0.21
N TYR A 157 15.53 14.08 0.16
CA TYR A 157 15.29 15.52 0.17
C TYR A 157 15.61 16.04 1.58
N ASP A 158 16.44 17.09 1.65
CA ASP A 158 16.74 17.82 2.87
C ASP A 158 15.59 18.79 3.19
N LYS A 159 15.12 18.79 4.44
CA LYS A 159 14.44 19.94 5.04
C LYS A 159 15.09 20.29 6.37
N ALA A 160 15.76 21.42 6.38
CA ALA A 160 16.25 22.09 7.58
C ALA A 160 15.26 23.17 8.05
N ASN A 161 15.23 23.34 9.38
CA ASN A 161 14.76 24.46 10.19
C ASN A 161 13.26 24.63 10.55
N GLY A 162 13.06 24.87 11.85
CA GLY A 162 11.86 25.46 12.43
C GLY A 162 11.63 25.14 13.90
N ALA A 163 12.58 25.43 14.80
CA ALA A 163 12.34 25.37 16.26
C ALA A 163 11.75 26.70 16.73
N THR A 164 10.60 26.68 17.41
CA THR A 164 10.06 27.83 18.14
C THR A 164 9.60 27.43 19.53
N HIS A 165 10.31 27.98 20.52
CA HIS A 165 9.91 28.10 21.93
C HIS A 165 8.61 28.91 22.06
N GLN A 166 7.69 28.47 22.92
CA GLN A 166 6.67 29.36 23.49
C GLN A 166 6.72 29.31 25.02
N GLN A 167 6.87 30.49 25.60
CA GLN A 167 6.77 30.81 27.04
C GLN A 167 5.30 30.96 27.43
N SER A 168 4.93 30.45 28.61
CA SER A 168 3.60 30.59 29.20
C SER A 168 3.56 31.71 30.25
N HIS A 169 2.48 32.52 30.23
CA HIS A 169 2.11 33.47 31.27
C HIS A 169 0.87 32.98 32.05
N PRO A 170 0.68 33.38 33.33
CA PRO A 170 -0.27 32.74 34.25
C PRO A 170 -1.63 33.44 34.37
N ALA A 171 -2.65 32.69 34.80
CA ALA A 171 -4.02 33.13 35.09
C ALA A 171 -4.25 33.43 36.59
N PRO A 172 -5.29 34.22 36.98
CA PRO A 172 -5.48 34.77 38.33
C PRO A 172 -6.26 33.84 39.29
N PRO A 173 -6.29 34.13 40.62
CA PRO A 173 -6.70 33.17 41.65
C PRO A 173 -8.20 33.22 41.97
N SER A 174 -8.77 32.07 42.31
CA SER A 174 -10.12 31.92 42.88
C SER A 174 -10.05 31.31 44.29
N ASP A 175 -10.80 31.92 45.21
CA ASP A 175 -10.90 31.66 46.65
C ASP A 175 -11.54 30.30 47.05
N PRO A 176 -11.42 29.88 48.33
CA PRO A 176 -11.34 28.46 48.73
C PRO A 176 -12.66 27.81 49.22
N TRP A 177 -12.77 26.50 48.99
CA TRP A 177 -13.84 25.61 49.50
C TRP A 177 -13.56 25.14 50.96
N PRO A 178 -14.57 24.83 51.81
CA PRO A 178 -14.38 24.53 53.23
C PRO A 178 -13.76 23.14 53.52
N PRO A 179 -13.28 22.91 54.75
CA PRO A 179 -12.36 21.81 55.05
C PRO A 179 -13.08 20.46 55.11
N ALA A 180 -12.56 19.49 54.34
CA ALA A 180 -12.89 18.09 54.53
C ALA A 180 -12.13 17.54 55.75
N SER A 181 -12.80 16.61 56.41
CA SER A 181 -12.43 15.86 57.61
C SER A 181 -10.99 15.33 57.63
N ALA A 182 -10.37 15.45 58.81
CA ALA A 182 -9.07 14.86 59.14
C ALA A 182 -9.16 13.33 59.08
N ASP A 183 -8.62 12.74 58.01
CA ASP A 183 -8.05 11.37 57.94
C ASP A 183 -7.36 11.17 56.56
N ASP A 184 -6.53 12.12 56.12
CA ASP A 184 -5.65 11.96 54.96
C ASP A 184 -4.21 11.75 55.43
N GLU A 185 -3.73 10.50 55.43
CA GLU A 185 -2.30 10.26 55.36
C GLU A 185 -1.75 10.85 54.05
N PRO A 186 -0.64 11.61 54.07
CA PRO A 186 -0.11 12.20 52.86
C PRO A 186 0.33 11.08 51.91
N ILE A 187 -0.32 10.99 50.75
CA ILE A 187 0.20 10.19 49.63
C ILE A 187 1.53 10.82 49.25
N GLU A 188 2.62 10.23 49.73
CA GLU A 188 3.98 10.63 49.42
C GLU A 188 4.21 10.36 47.93
N ILE A 189 4.15 11.42 47.11
CA ILE A 189 4.49 11.31 45.68
C ILE A 189 5.99 11.00 45.61
N ILE A 190 6.30 9.71 45.44
CA ILE A 190 7.66 9.22 45.24
C ILE A 190 8.23 9.93 44.01
N LYS A 191 9.22 10.80 44.22
CA LYS A 191 9.97 11.43 43.13
C LYS A 191 10.61 10.34 42.27
N GLN A 192 10.51 10.46 40.95
CA GLN A 192 11.18 9.53 40.04
C GLN A 192 12.66 9.38 40.46
N PRO A 193 13.18 8.14 40.57
CA PRO A 193 14.60 7.92 40.85
C PRO A 193 15.46 8.66 39.83
N GLU A 194 16.58 9.24 40.26
CA GLU A 194 17.53 9.89 39.34
C GLU A 194 18.01 8.88 38.29
N THR A 195 17.50 9.00 37.07
CA THR A 195 17.96 8.19 35.94
C THR A 195 19.23 8.84 35.40
N ARG A 196 20.39 8.20 35.64
CA ARG A 196 21.63 8.64 35.01
C ARG A 196 21.45 8.57 33.48
N PRO A 197 21.74 9.64 32.73
CA PRO A 197 21.60 9.61 31.27
C PRO A 197 22.53 8.53 30.69
N ILE A 198 21.98 7.69 29.80
CA ILE A 198 22.75 6.62 29.14
C ILE A 198 23.87 7.24 28.30
N SER A 199 25.10 6.76 28.51
CA SER A 199 26.24 7.20 27.69
C SER A 199 26.15 6.62 26.27
N GLN A 200 26.74 7.32 25.31
CA GLN A 200 26.76 6.87 23.92
C GLN A 200 27.48 5.52 23.75
N GLU A 201 28.54 5.28 24.54
CA GLU A 201 29.29 4.02 24.53
C GLU A 201 28.46 2.85 25.05
N GLN A 202 27.72 3.05 26.15
CA GLN A 202 26.79 2.05 26.67
C GLN A 202 25.69 1.76 25.66
N LEU A 203 25.12 2.78 25.02
CA LEU A 203 24.09 2.58 24.00
C LEU A 203 24.63 1.79 22.78
N VAL A 204 25.86 2.07 22.33
CA VAL A 204 26.51 1.30 21.27
C VAL A 204 26.71 -0.16 21.69
N ALA A 205 27.16 -0.41 22.92
CA ALA A 205 27.34 -1.76 23.44
C ALA A 205 26.01 -2.53 23.52
N GLU A 206 24.93 -1.87 23.97
CA GLU A 206 23.60 -2.45 24.04
C GLU A 206 23.03 -2.76 22.65
N VAL A 207 23.11 -1.83 21.68
CA VAL A 207 22.66 -2.09 20.30
C VAL A 207 23.43 -3.26 19.68
N LYS A 208 24.74 -3.38 19.92
CA LYS A 208 25.53 -4.53 19.46
C LYS A 208 25.06 -5.84 20.10
N GLY A 209 24.80 -5.84 21.40
CA GLY A 209 24.30 -7.01 22.13
C GLY A 209 22.92 -7.46 21.65
N ILE A 210 22.00 -6.52 21.47
CA ILE A 210 20.66 -6.78 20.92
C ILE A 210 20.77 -7.34 19.50
N TYR A 211 21.58 -6.71 18.63
CA TYR A 211 21.75 -7.18 17.25
C TYR A 211 22.29 -8.62 17.19
N ALA A 212 23.24 -8.98 18.04
CA ALA A 212 23.75 -10.35 18.12
C ALA A 212 22.66 -11.34 18.54
N GLY A 213 21.86 -11.01 19.56
CA GLY A 213 20.70 -11.79 19.99
C GLY A 213 19.66 -11.96 18.88
N LEU A 214 19.28 -10.86 18.25
CA LEU A 214 18.34 -10.80 17.14
C LEU A 214 18.75 -11.73 15.99
N VAL A 215 20.00 -11.64 15.53
CA VAL A 215 20.51 -12.49 14.42
C VAL A 215 20.44 -13.97 14.77
N MET A 216 20.73 -14.35 16.03
CA MET A 216 20.62 -15.75 16.46
C MET A 216 19.17 -16.24 16.43
N VAL A 217 18.24 -15.47 16.99
CA VAL A 217 16.81 -15.83 17.01
C VAL A 217 16.24 -15.85 15.59
N GLU A 218 16.59 -14.88 14.75
CA GLU A 218 16.18 -14.82 13.34
C GLU A 218 16.65 -16.04 12.55
N SER A 219 17.93 -16.40 12.71
CA SER A 219 18.48 -17.61 12.09
C SER A 219 17.71 -18.85 12.53
N LYS A 220 17.29 -18.90 13.81
CA LYS A 220 16.50 -20.02 14.31
C LYS A 220 15.08 -20.05 13.75
N CYS A 221 14.40 -18.91 13.63
CA CYS A 221 13.10 -18.82 12.97
C CYS A 221 13.20 -19.35 11.53
N ILE A 222 14.19 -18.88 10.76
CA ILE A 222 14.39 -19.29 9.36
C ILE A 222 14.64 -20.80 9.26
N GLU A 223 15.50 -21.36 10.11
CA GLU A 223 15.79 -22.80 10.13
C GLU A 223 14.53 -23.62 10.40
N VAL A 224 13.78 -23.25 11.45
CA VAL A 224 12.60 -23.99 11.89
C VAL A 224 11.45 -23.86 10.89
N ASP A 225 11.17 -22.66 10.38
CA ASP A 225 10.14 -22.42 9.37
C ASP A 225 10.41 -23.23 8.10
N ASN A 226 11.66 -23.25 7.62
CA ASN A 226 12.06 -24.03 6.45
C ASN A 226 11.92 -25.54 6.70
N ALA A 227 12.33 -26.02 7.88
CA ALA A 227 12.16 -27.41 8.26
C ALA A 227 10.67 -27.81 8.27
N GLN A 228 9.81 -26.99 8.88
CA GLN A 228 8.37 -27.26 8.95
C GLN A 228 7.66 -27.13 7.60
N SER A 229 8.12 -26.22 6.74
CA SER A 229 7.59 -26.05 5.38
C SER A 229 7.93 -27.22 4.47
N SER A 230 9.11 -27.83 4.65
CA SER A 230 9.54 -29.01 3.87
C SER A 230 8.83 -30.31 4.27
N GLN A 231 8.36 -30.40 5.52
CA GLN A 231 7.71 -31.59 6.09
C GLN A 231 6.19 -31.59 5.83
N ASN A 232 5.76 -31.58 4.57
CA ASN A 232 4.35 -31.42 4.20
C ASN A 232 3.51 -32.72 4.22
N ASP A 233 4.01 -33.78 4.86
CA ASP A 233 3.31 -35.06 4.96
C ASP A 233 2.15 -35.00 5.95
N ALA A 234 0.99 -35.57 5.57
CA ALA A 234 -0.23 -35.64 6.39
C ALA A 234 -0.03 -36.39 7.74
N ALA A 235 1.09 -37.10 7.90
CA ALA A 235 1.49 -37.79 9.13
C ALA A 235 2.19 -36.88 10.16
N ASN A 236 2.71 -35.72 9.74
CA ASN A 236 3.50 -34.82 10.59
C ASN A 236 2.67 -33.62 11.05
N LYS A 237 1.55 -33.89 11.73
CA LYS A 237 0.70 -32.84 12.30
C LYS A 237 1.36 -32.26 13.55
N LEU A 238 1.64 -30.97 13.52
CA LEU A 238 2.09 -30.25 14.71
C LEU A 238 1.00 -30.23 15.77
N ASN A 239 1.37 -30.52 17.01
CA ASN A 239 0.48 -30.44 18.15
C ASN A 239 0.42 -28.99 18.70
N ASN A 240 -0.50 -28.72 19.62
CA ASN A 240 -0.71 -27.37 20.16
C ASN A 240 0.53 -26.83 20.88
N GLU A 241 1.27 -27.67 21.62
CA GLU A 241 2.49 -27.24 22.33
C GLU A 241 3.58 -26.81 21.33
N GLN A 242 3.73 -27.53 20.22
CA GLN A 242 4.67 -27.19 19.15
C GLN A 242 4.29 -25.87 18.48
N TRP A 243 3.00 -25.64 18.18
CA TRP A 243 2.56 -24.36 17.64
C TRP A 243 2.78 -23.21 18.60
N GLN A 244 2.49 -23.40 19.89
CA GLN A 244 2.77 -22.40 20.93
C GLN A 244 4.27 -22.09 21.03
N ALA A 245 5.13 -23.10 20.89
CA ALA A 245 6.58 -22.91 20.86
C ALA A 245 7.03 -22.09 19.65
N LEU A 246 6.46 -22.34 18.45
CA LEU A 246 6.73 -21.56 17.25
C LEU A 246 6.27 -20.10 17.41
N ILE A 247 5.05 -19.88 17.91
CA ILE A 247 4.54 -18.53 18.20
C ILE A 247 5.46 -17.82 19.22
N ALA A 248 5.90 -18.52 20.27
CA ALA A 248 6.81 -17.96 21.27
C ALA A 248 8.18 -17.59 20.67
N LEU A 249 8.70 -18.38 19.74
CA LEU A 249 9.93 -18.10 19.01
C LEU A 249 9.79 -16.83 18.17
N HIS A 250 8.74 -16.73 17.34
CA HIS A 250 8.49 -15.53 16.53
C HIS A 250 8.20 -14.30 17.39
N ARG A 251 7.44 -14.44 18.47
CA ARG A 251 7.25 -13.37 19.46
C ARG A 251 8.59 -12.84 19.99
N THR A 252 9.52 -13.74 20.29
CA THR A 252 10.85 -13.37 20.77
C THR A 252 11.61 -12.57 19.71
N LEU A 253 11.59 -13.01 18.46
CA LEU A 253 12.20 -12.30 17.34
C LEU A 253 11.62 -10.88 17.19
N LEU A 254 10.29 -10.75 17.24
CA LEU A 254 9.62 -9.45 17.13
C LEU A 254 10.00 -8.51 18.28
N HIS A 255 10.14 -9.01 19.51
CA HIS A 255 10.61 -8.22 20.64
C HIS A 255 12.08 -7.80 20.50
N GLU A 256 12.97 -8.67 20.00
CA GLU A 256 14.37 -8.27 19.75
C GLU A 256 14.48 -7.21 18.65
N HIS A 257 13.66 -7.29 17.60
CA HIS A 257 13.55 -6.21 16.61
C HIS A 257 13.07 -4.90 17.25
N HIS A 258 12.02 -4.96 18.07
CA HIS A 258 11.51 -3.79 18.79
C HIS A 258 12.57 -3.15 19.70
N ASP A 259 13.28 -3.96 20.51
CA ASP A 259 14.39 -3.50 21.34
C ASP A 259 15.49 -2.85 20.47
N PHE A 260 15.82 -3.44 19.32
CA PHE A 260 16.81 -2.89 18.39
C PHE A 260 16.37 -1.53 17.85
N PHE A 261 15.11 -1.37 17.46
CA PHE A 261 14.59 -0.10 16.97
C PHE A 261 14.59 0.98 18.06
N LEU A 262 14.09 0.67 19.27
CA LEU A 262 14.11 1.63 20.38
C LEU A 262 15.53 2.05 20.77
N ALA A 263 16.47 1.10 20.84
CA ALA A 263 17.85 1.42 21.18
C ALA A 263 18.56 2.21 20.07
N SER A 264 18.37 1.82 18.80
CA SER A 264 19.01 2.51 17.67
C SER A 264 18.42 3.90 17.40
N GLN A 265 17.14 4.12 17.69
CA GLN A 265 16.44 5.41 17.52
C GLN A 265 16.36 6.24 18.81
N HIS A 266 17.03 5.82 19.89
CA HIS A 266 17.04 6.53 21.16
C HIS A 266 17.48 8.01 20.98
N PRO A 267 16.96 8.97 21.76
CA PRO A 267 17.35 10.38 21.65
C PRO A 267 18.87 10.61 21.71
N SER A 268 19.56 9.90 22.60
CA SER A 268 21.04 9.93 22.74
C SER A 268 21.81 9.14 21.66
N ALA A 269 21.14 8.48 20.72
CA ALA A 269 21.79 7.73 19.65
C ALA A 269 22.45 8.66 18.63
N SER A 270 23.71 8.38 18.31
CA SER A 270 24.42 9.09 17.25
C SER A 270 23.76 8.90 15.88
N PRO A 271 23.97 9.81 14.90
CA PRO A 271 23.45 9.64 13.55
C PRO A 271 23.90 8.33 12.88
N ALA A 272 25.11 7.85 13.18
CA ALA A 272 25.59 6.57 12.67
C ALA A 272 24.81 5.39 13.23
N LEU A 273 24.43 5.44 14.52
CA LEU A 273 23.65 4.40 15.18
C LEU A 273 22.20 4.36 14.67
N ARG A 274 21.56 5.54 14.52
CA ARG A 274 20.20 5.65 13.96
C ARG A 274 20.10 5.09 12.55
N ARG A 275 21.14 5.25 11.72
CA ARG A 275 21.18 4.71 10.36
C ARG A 275 21.31 3.18 10.29
N LEU A 276 21.66 2.49 11.37
CA LEU A 276 21.86 1.03 11.33
C LEU A 276 20.59 0.26 10.96
N ALA A 277 19.43 0.71 11.45
CA ALA A 277 18.15 0.08 11.13
C ALA A 277 17.87 0.06 9.62
N ALA A 278 18.10 1.18 8.93
CA ALA A 278 18.01 1.25 7.48
C ALA A 278 19.14 0.47 6.79
N LYS A 279 20.39 0.64 7.26
CA LYS A 279 21.58 -0.03 6.69
C LYS A 279 21.45 -1.55 6.67
N TYR A 280 20.86 -2.13 7.71
CA TYR A 280 20.66 -3.57 7.83
C TYR A 280 19.28 -4.05 7.38
N ALA A 281 18.48 -3.16 6.77
CA ALA A 281 17.12 -3.44 6.31
C ALA A 281 16.25 -4.09 7.40
N MET A 282 16.36 -3.59 8.65
CA MET A 282 15.68 -4.16 9.81
C MET A 282 14.16 -4.27 9.62
N PRO A 283 13.44 -3.26 9.07
CA PRO A 283 12.00 -3.39 8.85
C PRO A 283 11.66 -4.53 7.87
N ALA A 284 12.37 -4.61 6.74
CA ALA A 284 12.15 -5.66 5.74
C ALA A 284 12.46 -7.06 6.27
N ARG A 285 13.52 -7.20 7.09
CA ARG A 285 13.88 -8.46 7.75
C ARG A 285 12.83 -8.90 8.77
N MET A 286 12.38 -7.96 9.61
CA MET A 286 11.31 -8.20 10.59
C MET A 286 10.04 -8.69 9.90
N TRP A 287 9.63 -8.04 8.80
CA TRP A 287 8.50 -8.49 8.01
C TRP A 287 8.75 -9.88 7.42
N ARG A 288 9.83 -10.06 6.64
CA ARG A 288 10.09 -11.30 5.90
C ARG A 288 10.25 -12.52 6.81
N HIS A 289 11.10 -12.42 7.83
CA HIS A 289 11.51 -13.55 8.67
C HIS A 289 10.78 -13.60 10.02
N GLY A 290 10.25 -12.47 10.48
CA GLY A 290 9.52 -12.39 11.74
C GLY A 290 8.03 -12.65 11.58
N ILE A 291 7.42 -12.23 10.47
CA ILE A 291 5.96 -12.22 10.30
C ILE A 291 5.53 -13.06 9.10
N HIS A 292 5.96 -12.69 7.90
CA HIS A 292 5.45 -13.22 6.65
C HIS A 292 5.75 -14.71 6.46
N SER A 293 6.99 -15.17 6.68
CA SER A 293 7.35 -16.59 6.55
C SER A 293 6.46 -17.49 7.42
N PHE A 294 6.24 -17.08 8.66
CA PHE A 294 5.44 -17.83 9.61
C PHE A 294 3.95 -17.75 9.33
N LEU A 295 3.43 -16.58 8.91
CA LEU A 295 2.06 -16.46 8.41
C LEU A 295 1.81 -17.38 7.22
N GLU A 296 2.76 -17.49 6.30
CA GLU A 296 2.65 -18.41 5.17
C GLU A 296 2.68 -19.87 5.64
N LEU A 297 3.56 -20.24 6.58
CA LEU A 297 3.55 -21.59 7.17
C LEU A 297 2.19 -21.92 7.80
N LEU A 298 1.64 -21.01 8.60
CA LEU A 298 0.32 -21.14 9.22
C LEU A 298 -0.78 -21.26 8.16
N ARG A 299 -0.77 -20.40 7.14
CA ARG A 299 -1.75 -20.39 6.04
C ARG A 299 -1.77 -21.70 5.27
N HIS A 300 -0.60 -22.29 4.99
CA HIS A 300 -0.51 -23.58 4.27
C HIS A 300 -1.02 -24.77 5.10
N ARG A 301 -1.16 -24.63 6.42
CA ARG A 301 -1.62 -25.69 7.34
C ARG A 301 -3.09 -25.54 7.77
N LEU A 302 -3.83 -24.61 7.15
CA LEU A 302 -5.26 -24.46 7.38
C LEU A 302 -6.03 -25.74 6.95
N PRO A 303 -7.13 -26.08 7.66
CA PRO A 303 -7.76 -25.35 8.76
C PRO A 303 -7.15 -25.63 10.14
N ALA A 304 -6.22 -26.59 10.27
CA ALA A 304 -5.72 -27.05 11.58
C ALA A 304 -4.93 -25.99 12.37
N SER A 305 -4.39 -24.98 11.70
CA SER A 305 -3.63 -23.87 12.28
C SER A 305 -4.47 -22.63 12.58
N LEU A 306 -5.80 -22.63 12.35
CA LEU A 306 -6.62 -21.40 12.37
C LEU A 306 -6.48 -20.57 13.66
N ASP A 307 -6.72 -21.18 14.83
CA ASP A 307 -6.63 -20.49 16.13
C ASP A 307 -5.22 -19.91 16.40
N HIS A 308 -4.20 -20.63 15.93
CA HIS A 308 -2.80 -20.25 16.07
C HIS A 308 -2.45 -19.09 15.12
N MET A 309 -3.01 -19.11 13.90
CA MET A 309 -2.88 -18.03 12.94
C MET A 309 -3.56 -16.75 13.43
N LEU A 310 -4.78 -16.85 13.98
CA LEU A 310 -5.46 -15.73 14.63
C LEU A 310 -4.62 -15.15 15.76
N THR A 311 -4.15 -16.01 16.68
CA THR A 311 -3.30 -15.60 17.80
C THR A 311 -2.04 -14.86 17.33
N PHE A 312 -1.39 -15.37 16.29
CA PHE A 312 -0.18 -14.76 15.75
C PHE A 312 -0.45 -13.44 15.04
N ILE A 313 -1.53 -13.32 14.27
CA ILE A 313 -1.95 -12.07 13.63
C ILE A 313 -2.16 -10.98 14.67
N TYR A 314 -2.90 -11.24 15.74
CA TYR A 314 -3.12 -10.24 16.81
C TYR A 314 -1.79 -9.82 17.46
N LEU A 315 -0.90 -10.78 17.72
CA LEU A 315 0.42 -10.50 18.28
C LEU A 315 1.26 -9.61 17.35
N ALA A 316 1.34 -9.96 16.07
CA ALA A 316 2.07 -9.19 15.07
C ALA A 316 1.46 -7.80 14.90
N TYR A 317 0.13 -7.69 14.85
CA TYR A 317 -0.59 -6.42 14.73
C TYR A 317 -0.30 -5.51 15.92
N SER A 318 -0.38 -6.00 17.16
CA SER A 318 -0.03 -5.22 18.35
C SER A 318 1.43 -4.74 18.33
N MET A 319 2.35 -5.58 17.85
CA MET A 319 3.75 -5.18 17.70
C MET A 319 3.94 -4.08 16.64
N MET A 320 3.29 -4.22 15.47
CA MET A 320 3.38 -3.22 14.40
C MET A 320 2.74 -1.89 14.83
N ALA A 321 1.60 -1.93 15.52
CA ALA A 321 0.96 -0.73 16.05
C ALA A 321 1.84 -0.02 17.09
N LEU A 322 2.49 -0.78 17.99
CA LEU A 322 3.43 -0.23 18.94
C LEU A 322 4.63 0.44 18.24
N LEU A 323 5.19 -0.19 17.20
CA LEU A 323 6.29 0.39 16.42
C LEU A 323 5.87 1.63 15.64
N TYR A 324 4.64 1.64 15.12
CA TYR A 324 4.05 2.81 14.47
C TYR A 324 3.98 4.00 15.43
N GLU A 325 3.61 3.79 16.70
CA GLU A 325 3.55 4.85 17.71
C GLU A 325 4.93 5.26 18.27
N THR A 326 5.84 4.30 18.45
CA THR A 326 7.10 4.52 19.18
C THR A 326 8.31 4.78 18.29
N VAL A 327 8.25 4.40 17.00
CA VAL A 327 9.37 4.48 16.04
C VAL A 327 8.89 5.06 14.70
N PRO A 328 8.61 6.37 14.62
CA PRO A 328 8.06 7.01 13.42
C PRO A 328 9.05 7.06 12.24
N ALA A 329 10.34 6.78 12.46
CA ALA A 329 11.36 6.79 11.40
C ALA A 329 11.07 5.82 10.23
N PHE A 330 10.22 4.81 10.45
CA PHE A 330 9.81 3.82 9.44
C PHE A 330 8.29 3.73 9.32
N GLU A 331 7.58 4.81 9.66
CA GLU A 331 6.12 4.86 9.72
C GLU A 331 5.44 4.28 8.47
N ASP A 332 5.93 4.62 7.29
CA ASP A 332 5.36 4.16 6.01
C ASP A 332 5.42 2.64 5.88
N THR A 333 6.52 2.01 6.33
CA THR A 333 6.63 0.54 6.36
C THR A 333 5.65 -0.07 7.35
N TRP A 334 5.46 0.53 8.52
CA TRP A 334 4.53 0.02 9.54
C TRP A 334 3.08 0.10 9.11
N ILE A 335 2.68 1.21 8.48
CA ILE A 335 1.34 1.40 7.89
C ILE A 335 1.03 0.26 6.91
N GLU A 336 1.96 -0.05 6.01
CA GLU A 336 1.75 -1.11 5.03
C GLU A 336 1.66 -2.50 5.68
N CYS A 337 2.54 -2.80 6.66
CA CYS A 337 2.50 -4.05 7.41
C CYS A 337 1.16 -4.24 8.14
N LEU A 338 0.59 -3.16 8.71
CA LEU A 338 -0.72 -3.17 9.36
C LEU A 338 -1.85 -3.42 8.35
N GLY A 339 -1.77 -2.83 7.16
CA GLY A 339 -2.68 -3.10 6.05
C GLY A 339 -2.64 -4.57 5.62
N ASP A 340 -1.44 -5.14 5.46
CA ASP A 340 -1.22 -6.55 5.10
C ASP A 340 -1.77 -7.49 6.17
N LEU A 341 -1.48 -7.25 7.46
CA LEU A 341 -2.00 -8.04 8.57
C LEU A 341 -3.53 -8.03 8.62
N GLY A 342 -4.14 -6.85 8.40
CA GLY A 342 -5.59 -6.74 8.26
C GLY A 342 -6.16 -7.57 7.12
N ARG A 343 -5.45 -7.65 5.98
CA ARG A 343 -5.85 -8.52 4.86
C ARG A 343 -5.72 -9.99 5.18
N TYR A 344 -4.65 -10.42 5.83
CA TYR A 344 -4.52 -11.81 6.28
C TYR A 344 -5.69 -12.20 7.18
N ARG A 345 -6.05 -11.34 8.14
CA ARG A 345 -7.16 -11.57 9.07
C ARG A 345 -8.52 -11.61 8.37
N MET A 346 -8.75 -10.72 7.41
CA MET A 346 -9.94 -10.71 6.55
C MET A 346 -10.02 -11.97 5.69
N ALA A 347 -8.89 -12.44 5.15
CA ALA A 347 -8.86 -13.54 4.18
C ALA A 347 -9.12 -14.93 4.81
N ILE A 348 -8.85 -15.10 6.10
CA ILE A 348 -9.10 -16.35 6.84
C ILE A 348 -10.45 -16.37 7.56
N GLU A 349 -11.21 -15.28 7.53
CA GLU A 349 -12.56 -15.22 8.10
C GLU A 349 -13.57 -15.70 7.06
N ASP A 350 -14.04 -16.94 7.26
CA ASP A 350 -15.02 -17.58 6.38
C ASP A 350 -16.44 -17.64 7.01
N ASP A 351 -16.55 -17.55 8.34
CA ASP A 351 -17.81 -17.83 9.06
C ASP A 351 -18.52 -16.56 9.59
N ASP A 352 -17.80 -15.52 10.07
CA ASP A 352 -18.42 -14.27 10.55
C ASP A 352 -18.23 -13.11 9.54
N VAL A 353 -19.30 -12.80 8.81
CA VAL A 353 -19.37 -11.72 7.83
C VAL A 353 -19.00 -10.37 8.45
N ARG A 354 -19.38 -10.11 9.71
CA ARG A 354 -19.11 -8.84 10.38
C ARG A 354 -17.63 -8.68 10.70
N ASP A 355 -17.00 -9.73 11.20
CA ASP A 355 -15.55 -9.72 11.46
C ASP A 355 -14.78 -9.50 10.16
N ARG A 356 -15.23 -10.15 9.07
CA ARG A 356 -14.65 -9.95 7.74
C ARG A 356 -14.78 -8.50 7.30
N GLU A 357 -15.94 -7.87 7.47
CA GLU A 357 -16.17 -6.45 7.15
C GLU A 357 -15.31 -5.52 8.01
N ILE A 358 -15.20 -5.77 9.32
CA ILE A 358 -14.34 -5.01 10.24
C ILE A 358 -12.89 -5.03 9.76
N TRP A 359 -12.36 -6.21 9.47
CA TRP A 359 -10.96 -6.34 9.03
C TRP A 359 -10.73 -5.84 7.60
N THR A 360 -11.75 -5.88 6.75
CA THR A 360 -11.73 -5.17 5.46
C THR A 360 -11.60 -3.67 5.68
N ALA A 361 -12.37 -3.08 6.60
CA ALA A 361 -12.32 -1.66 6.92
C ALA A 361 -10.96 -1.25 7.55
N VAL A 362 -10.45 -2.05 8.51
CA VAL A 362 -9.13 -1.83 9.13
C VAL A 362 -8.03 -1.82 8.07
N SER A 363 -8.03 -2.82 7.17
CA SER A 363 -7.03 -2.89 6.12
C SER A 363 -7.16 -1.73 5.12
N ARG A 364 -8.39 -1.38 4.72
CA ARG A 364 -8.66 -0.25 3.83
C ARG A 364 -8.15 1.05 4.41
N HIS A 365 -8.38 1.30 5.71
CA HIS A 365 -7.88 2.48 6.40
C HIS A 365 -6.35 2.60 6.28
N TRP A 366 -5.61 1.53 6.59
CA TRP A 366 -4.15 1.55 6.50
C TRP A 366 -3.63 1.77 5.07
N TYR A 367 -4.23 1.14 4.06
CA TYR A 367 -3.81 1.38 2.68
C TYR A 367 -4.24 2.73 2.12
N SER A 368 -5.39 3.27 2.54
CA SER A 368 -5.79 4.65 2.21
C SER A 368 -4.73 5.62 2.72
N LYS A 369 -4.37 5.51 4.01
CA LYS A 369 -3.30 6.28 4.63
C LYS A 369 -1.94 6.12 3.94
N ALA A 370 -1.57 4.89 3.58
CA ALA A 370 -0.34 4.64 2.81
C ALA A 370 -0.38 5.36 1.46
N SER A 371 -1.51 5.26 0.75
CA SER A 371 -1.67 5.86 -0.59
C SER A 371 -1.69 7.38 -0.54
N ASP A 372 -2.12 8.00 0.57
CA ASP A 372 -2.04 9.45 0.73
C ASP A 372 -0.61 9.95 0.93
N LYS A 373 0.24 9.13 1.54
CA LYS A 373 1.66 9.44 1.68
C LYS A 373 2.44 9.17 0.40
N ALA A 374 2.11 8.08 -0.29
CA ALA A 374 2.77 7.65 -1.52
C ALA A 374 1.76 7.50 -2.68
N PRO A 375 1.16 8.60 -3.15
CA PRO A 375 0.05 8.56 -4.14
C PRO A 375 0.49 8.08 -5.52
N THR A 376 1.79 8.05 -5.79
CA THR A 376 2.34 7.56 -7.05
C THR A 376 2.54 6.05 -7.08
N THR A 377 2.33 5.36 -5.95
CA THR A 377 2.62 3.92 -5.80
C THR A 377 1.43 3.05 -6.19
N GLY A 378 1.50 2.41 -7.35
CA GLY A 378 0.44 1.57 -7.90
C GLY A 378 0.05 0.38 -7.02
N ARG A 379 1.00 -0.22 -6.28
CA ARG A 379 0.74 -1.42 -5.45
C ARG A 379 -0.28 -1.14 -4.34
N LEU A 380 -0.32 0.07 -3.79
CA LEU A 380 -1.26 0.45 -2.75
C LEU A 380 -2.71 0.47 -3.30
N TYR A 381 -2.90 1.02 -4.49
CA TYR A 381 -4.20 0.99 -5.17
C TYR A 381 -4.61 -0.43 -5.60
N HIS A 382 -3.68 -1.30 -5.93
CA HIS A 382 -3.99 -2.72 -6.17
C HIS A 382 -4.60 -3.39 -4.92
N HIS A 383 -4.06 -3.10 -3.74
CA HIS A 383 -4.61 -3.63 -2.49
C HIS A 383 -5.98 -3.02 -2.16
N LEU A 384 -6.15 -1.71 -2.35
CA LEU A 384 -7.45 -1.04 -2.24
C LEU A 384 -8.48 -1.62 -3.22
N ALA A 385 -8.08 -2.01 -4.43
CA ALA A 385 -8.96 -2.67 -5.39
C ALA A 385 -9.47 -4.01 -4.85
N ILE A 386 -8.61 -4.83 -4.24
CA ILE A 386 -9.05 -6.10 -3.63
C ILE A 386 -10.07 -5.86 -2.50
N LEU A 387 -9.87 -4.80 -1.71
CA LEU A 387 -10.70 -4.42 -0.57
C LEU A 387 -11.98 -3.66 -0.94
N ALA A 388 -12.13 -3.24 -2.19
CA ALA A 388 -13.31 -2.51 -2.67
C ALA A 388 -14.50 -3.44 -2.97
N ARG A 389 -14.37 -4.76 -2.83
CA ARG A 389 -15.49 -5.70 -3.00
C ARG A 389 -16.61 -5.40 -1.98
N PRO A 390 -17.90 -5.49 -2.39
CA PRO A 390 -18.40 -5.91 -3.71
C PRO A 390 -18.54 -4.78 -4.75
N ASN A 391 -18.13 -3.54 -4.47
CA ASN A 391 -18.30 -2.40 -5.39
C ASN A 391 -17.44 -2.56 -6.66
N ALA A 392 -18.08 -2.87 -7.79
CA ALA A 392 -17.39 -3.17 -9.04
C ALA A 392 -16.75 -1.93 -9.70
N LEU A 393 -17.42 -0.77 -9.64
CA LEU A 393 -16.89 0.47 -10.17
C LEU A 393 -15.66 0.95 -9.40
N GLN A 394 -15.69 0.86 -8.08
CA GLN A 394 -14.54 1.23 -7.24
C GLN A 394 -13.37 0.26 -7.43
N GLN A 395 -13.63 -1.04 -7.59
CA GLN A 395 -12.60 -2.02 -7.96
C GLN A 395 -11.95 -1.66 -9.31
N LEU A 396 -12.75 -1.37 -10.33
CA LEU A 396 -12.28 -0.98 -11.66
C LEU A 396 -11.41 0.30 -11.58
N TYR A 397 -11.89 1.32 -10.87
CA TYR A 397 -11.13 2.55 -10.62
C TYR A 397 -9.77 2.26 -9.98
N TYR A 398 -9.73 1.51 -8.87
CA TYR A 398 -8.47 1.25 -8.18
C TYR A 398 -7.49 0.39 -9.00
N TYR A 399 -7.98 -0.64 -9.71
CA TYR A 399 -7.13 -1.44 -10.59
C TYR A 399 -6.58 -0.62 -11.75
N THR A 400 -7.40 0.20 -12.41
CA THR A 400 -6.91 1.04 -13.51
C THR A 400 -5.97 2.13 -13.01
N LYS A 401 -6.24 2.72 -11.82
CA LYS A 401 -5.33 3.64 -11.14
C LYS A 401 -3.99 3.00 -10.84
N SER A 402 -3.99 1.79 -10.27
CA SER A 402 -2.78 1.00 -10.00
C SER A 402 -1.86 0.84 -11.22
N LEU A 403 -2.44 0.80 -12.43
CA LEU A 403 -1.71 0.66 -13.69
C LEU A 403 -1.27 1.98 -14.33
N CYS A 404 -1.84 3.12 -13.91
CA CYS A 404 -1.67 4.39 -14.62
C CYS A 404 -1.01 5.50 -13.78
N VAL A 405 -0.79 5.29 -12.47
CA VAL A 405 0.05 6.19 -11.66
C VAL A 405 1.54 6.08 -12.03
N ASP A 406 2.35 7.02 -11.57
CA ASP A 406 3.77 7.15 -11.97
C ASP A 406 4.61 5.89 -11.72
N MET A 407 4.37 5.16 -10.62
CA MET A 407 4.99 3.86 -10.32
C MET A 407 3.95 2.75 -10.45
N PRO A 408 3.63 2.31 -11.67
CA PRO A 408 2.54 1.37 -11.91
C PRO A 408 2.86 -0.03 -11.37
N PHE A 409 1.83 -0.77 -10.97
CA PHE A 409 1.98 -2.14 -10.47
C PHE A 409 1.49 -3.16 -11.50
N ALA A 410 2.43 -3.77 -12.22
CA ALA A 410 2.13 -4.64 -13.38
C ALA A 410 1.22 -5.83 -13.05
N SER A 411 1.35 -6.45 -11.86
CA SER A 411 0.51 -7.59 -11.45
C SER A 411 -0.98 -7.23 -11.30
N ALA A 412 -1.33 -5.94 -11.29
CA ALA A 412 -2.72 -5.52 -11.37
C ALA A 412 -3.38 -5.92 -12.71
N ARG A 413 -2.61 -6.12 -13.79
CA ARG A 413 -3.13 -6.58 -15.09
C ARG A 413 -3.74 -7.97 -15.03
N ASP A 414 -3.15 -8.87 -14.25
CA ASP A 414 -3.71 -10.20 -14.03
C ASP A 414 -4.81 -10.16 -12.97
N SER A 415 -4.62 -9.36 -11.92
CA SER A 415 -5.54 -9.30 -10.77
C SER A 415 -6.91 -8.71 -11.12
N ILE A 416 -6.95 -7.69 -11.99
CA ILE A 416 -8.21 -7.09 -12.46
C ILE A 416 -9.09 -8.11 -13.20
N MET A 417 -8.51 -9.16 -13.78
CA MET A 417 -9.30 -10.21 -14.44
C MET A 417 -10.19 -10.97 -13.46
N THR A 418 -9.87 -10.98 -12.16
CA THR A 418 -10.77 -11.54 -11.13
C THR A 418 -12.07 -10.75 -10.95
N LEU A 419 -12.12 -9.50 -11.41
CA LEU A 419 -13.33 -8.69 -11.57
C LEU A 419 -13.95 -8.91 -12.95
N LEU A 420 -13.14 -8.86 -14.02
CA LEU A 420 -13.62 -8.79 -15.40
C LEU A 420 -14.10 -10.14 -15.95
N ASP A 421 -13.41 -11.25 -15.69
CA ASP A 421 -13.78 -12.56 -16.23
C ASP A 421 -15.20 -13.00 -15.81
N PRO A 422 -15.64 -12.86 -14.54
CA PRO A 422 -17.02 -13.15 -14.15
C PRO A 422 -18.05 -12.25 -14.83
N ILE A 423 -17.73 -10.98 -15.07
CA ILE A 423 -18.61 -10.02 -15.75
C ILE A 423 -18.75 -10.35 -17.24
N MET A 424 -17.66 -10.81 -17.85
CA MET A 424 -17.61 -11.21 -19.25
C MET A 424 -18.00 -12.68 -19.48
N ALA A 425 -18.38 -13.41 -18.44
CA ALA A 425 -18.78 -14.81 -18.58
C ALA A 425 -20.05 -14.93 -19.46
N PRO A 426 -20.10 -15.89 -20.40
CA PRO A 426 -21.24 -16.04 -21.32
C PRO A 426 -22.51 -16.53 -20.63
N THR A 427 -22.37 -17.18 -19.47
CA THR A 427 -23.49 -17.67 -18.67
C THR A 427 -23.72 -16.73 -17.48
N PRO A 428 -24.98 -16.29 -17.26
CA PRO A 428 -25.34 -15.50 -16.10
C PRO A 428 -24.89 -16.15 -14.80
N ASN A 429 -24.25 -15.36 -13.94
CA ASN A 429 -23.79 -15.78 -12.62
C ASN A 429 -24.21 -14.77 -11.55
N LEU A 430 -24.04 -15.16 -10.28
CA LEU A 430 -24.45 -14.36 -9.12
C LEU A 430 -23.85 -12.94 -9.13
N GLN A 431 -22.62 -12.78 -9.61
CA GLN A 431 -21.96 -11.47 -9.66
C GLN A 431 -22.61 -10.56 -10.71
N GLN A 432 -22.99 -11.11 -11.87
CA GLN A 432 -23.72 -10.37 -12.90
C GLN A 432 -25.12 -9.96 -12.41
N SER A 433 -25.85 -10.88 -11.77
CA SER A 433 -27.22 -10.62 -11.30
C SER A 433 -27.31 -9.59 -10.16
N ARG A 434 -26.24 -9.38 -9.40
CA ARG A 434 -26.20 -8.43 -8.27
C ARG A 434 -25.87 -6.99 -8.69
N LEU A 435 -25.28 -6.80 -9.87
CA LEU A 435 -24.88 -5.48 -10.33
C LEU A 435 -26.05 -4.74 -10.98
N PRO A 436 -26.21 -3.42 -10.72
CA PRO A 436 -27.12 -2.60 -11.50
C PRO A 436 -26.79 -2.71 -12.99
N PRO A 437 -27.79 -2.79 -13.90
CA PRO A 437 -27.53 -2.98 -15.34
C PRO A 437 -26.56 -1.96 -15.94
N THR A 438 -26.67 -0.69 -15.52
CA THR A 438 -25.75 0.39 -15.94
C THR A 438 -24.31 0.13 -15.51
N GLU A 439 -24.08 -0.31 -14.27
CA GLU A 439 -22.74 -0.61 -13.76
C GLU A 439 -22.17 -1.86 -14.44
N PHE A 440 -23.00 -2.88 -14.63
CA PHE A 440 -22.62 -4.09 -15.37
C PHE A 440 -22.16 -3.75 -16.79
N ALA A 441 -22.95 -2.98 -17.54
CA ALA A 441 -22.61 -2.57 -18.90
C ALA A 441 -21.32 -1.74 -18.95
N CYS A 442 -21.12 -0.82 -18.00
CA CYS A 442 -19.90 -0.02 -17.88
C CYS A 442 -18.67 -0.92 -17.64
N VAL A 443 -18.72 -1.80 -16.64
CA VAL A 443 -17.60 -2.69 -16.28
C VAL A 443 -17.33 -3.69 -17.41
N LYS A 444 -18.37 -4.19 -18.08
CA LYS A 444 -18.25 -5.08 -19.25
C LYS A 444 -17.57 -4.38 -20.42
N ALA A 445 -17.94 -3.14 -20.74
CA ALA A 445 -17.30 -2.35 -21.79
C ALA A 445 -15.80 -2.15 -21.49
N HIS A 446 -15.45 -1.79 -20.25
CA HIS A 446 -14.05 -1.74 -19.82
C HIS A 446 -13.35 -3.11 -19.89
N GLY A 447 -14.02 -4.19 -19.53
CA GLY A 447 -13.47 -5.55 -19.62
C GLY A 447 -13.12 -5.96 -21.04
N ILE A 448 -13.99 -5.64 -22.00
CA ILE A 448 -13.75 -5.88 -23.43
C ILE A 448 -12.59 -5.03 -23.94
N LEU A 449 -12.58 -3.72 -23.62
CA LEU A 449 -11.47 -2.82 -23.98
C LEU A 449 -10.13 -3.26 -23.38
N PHE A 450 -10.13 -3.65 -22.11
CA PHE A 450 -8.92 -4.01 -21.36
C PHE A 450 -8.34 -5.35 -21.84
N SER A 451 -9.19 -6.36 -22.03
CA SER A 451 -8.75 -7.72 -22.35
C SER A 451 -8.54 -7.97 -23.85
N GLY A 452 -9.13 -7.12 -24.71
CA GLY A 452 -9.17 -7.36 -26.16
C GLY A 452 -10.08 -8.52 -26.58
N LYS A 453 -10.81 -9.15 -25.64
CA LYS A 453 -11.72 -10.29 -25.89
C LYS A 453 -13.14 -9.80 -26.19
N GLN A 454 -13.97 -10.61 -26.85
CA GLN A 454 -15.39 -10.32 -27.11
C GLN A 454 -15.65 -8.96 -27.80
N GLN A 455 -14.76 -8.53 -28.71
CA GLN A 455 -14.86 -7.24 -29.40
C GLN A 455 -16.18 -7.03 -30.16
N GLY A 456 -16.86 -8.11 -30.58
CA GLY A 456 -18.18 -8.03 -31.20
C GLY A 456 -19.30 -7.56 -30.27
N GLU A 457 -19.12 -7.66 -28.94
CA GLU A 457 -20.10 -7.24 -27.93
C GLU A 457 -19.83 -5.83 -27.38
N LEU A 458 -18.73 -5.19 -27.79
CA LEU A 458 -18.31 -3.90 -27.26
C LEU A 458 -19.36 -2.82 -27.53
N GLU A 459 -19.79 -2.72 -28.79
CA GLU A 459 -20.76 -1.73 -29.23
C GLU A 459 -22.10 -1.90 -28.52
N ALA A 460 -22.58 -3.13 -28.37
CA ALA A 460 -23.80 -3.44 -27.63
C ALA A 460 -23.67 -3.03 -26.15
N SER A 461 -22.54 -3.35 -25.52
CA SER A 461 -22.28 -3.02 -24.11
C SER A 461 -22.20 -1.50 -23.87
N MET A 462 -21.54 -0.76 -24.78
CA MET A 462 -21.48 0.70 -24.73
C MET A 462 -22.87 1.33 -24.91
N ASN A 463 -23.64 0.87 -25.89
CA ASN A 463 -24.98 1.41 -26.15
C ASN A 463 -25.94 1.12 -24.99
N GLU A 464 -25.89 -0.07 -24.40
CA GLU A 464 -26.66 -0.39 -23.19
C GLU A 464 -26.28 0.54 -22.03
N PHE A 465 -24.96 0.75 -21.82
CA PHE A 465 -24.47 1.67 -20.80
C PHE A 465 -25.01 3.09 -21.02
N PHE A 466 -24.82 3.67 -22.22
CA PHE A 466 -25.26 5.03 -22.53
C PHE A 466 -26.77 5.21 -22.40
N GLN A 467 -27.56 4.24 -22.87
CA GLN A 467 -29.02 4.30 -22.84
C GLN A 467 -29.57 4.39 -21.39
N HIS A 468 -28.92 3.71 -20.44
CA HIS A 468 -29.40 3.63 -19.07
C HIS A 468 -28.72 4.63 -18.13
N LEU A 469 -27.62 5.26 -18.56
CA LEU A 469 -26.79 6.11 -17.73
C LEU A 469 -27.55 7.34 -17.20
N ASP A 470 -28.28 8.07 -18.06
CA ASP A 470 -29.04 9.26 -17.63
C ASP A 470 -30.05 8.95 -16.51
N THR A 471 -30.85 7.90 -16.71
CA THR A 471 -31.82 7.43 -15.71
C THR A 471 -31.13 6.95 -14.44
N HIS A 472 -29.97 6.28 -14.55
CA HIS A 472 -29.21 5.83 -13.41
C HIS A 472 -28.70 7.01 -12.56
N ILE A 473 -28.17 8.07 -13.19
CA ILE A 473 -27.74 9.30 -12.51
C ILE A 473 -28.93 9.91 -11.75
N GLY A 474 -30.07 10.05 -12.42
CA GLY A 474 -31.29 10.61 -11.80
C GLY A 474 -31.81 9.78 -10.61
N ARG A 475 -31.65 8.45 -10.63
CA ARG A 475 -32.06 7.56 -9.53
C ARG A 475 -31.08 7.52 -8.36
N THR A 476 -29.77 7.58 -8.65
CA THR A 476 -28.72 7.44 -7.63
C THR A 476 -28.35 8.78 -6.97
N THR A 477 -28.60 9.91 -7.64
CA THR A 477 -28.43 11.28 -7.13
C THR A 477 -27.07 11.48 -6.44
N ARG A 478 -27.03 11.69 -5.12
CA ARG A 478 -25.78 11.91 -4.37
C ARG A 478 -24.82 10.74 -4.43
N ARG A 479 -25.30 9.49 -4.60
CA ARG A 479 -24.42 8.33 -4.76
C ARG A 479 -23.65 8.38 -6.09
N TRP A 480 -24.16 9.09 -7.09
CA TRP A 480 -23.48 9.29 -8.36
C TRP A 480 -22.23 10.16 -8.23
N LEU A 481 -22.11 11.01 -7.20
CA LEU A 481 -20.93 11.85 -7.01
C LEU A 481 -19.65 11.01 -7.03
N GLU A 482 -19.65 9.91 -6.28
CA GLU A 482 -18.53 8.97 -6.19
C GLU A 482 -18.38 8.11 -7.45
N SER A 483 -19.46 7.43 -7.87
CA SER A 483 -19.46 6.60 -9.09
C SER A 483 -19.03 7.40 -10.34
N GLY A 484 -19.41 8.67 -10.39
CA GLY A 484 -19.10 9.59 -11.48
C GLY A 484 -17.60 9.78 -11.64
N TYR A 485 -16.87 10.18 -10.60
CA TYR A 485 -15.42 10.34 -10.75
C TYR A 485 -14.68 9.00 -10.93
N PHE A 486 -15.19 7.88 -10.40
CA PHE A 486 -14.64 6.56 -10.71
C PHE A 486 -14.73 6.23 -12.21
N ILE A 487 -15.89 6.47 -12.82
CA ILE A 487 -16.10 6.26 -14.25
C ILE A 487 -15.26 7.24 -15.08
N GLY A 488 -15.24 8.53 -14.73
CA GLY A 488 -14.46 9.54 -15.44
C GLY A 488 -12.95 9.21 -15.45
N ILE A 489 -12.41 8.79 -14.30
CA ILE A 489 -11.01 8.36 -14.19
C ILE A 489 -10.77 7.06 -14.97
N SER A 490 -11.66 6.06 -14.85
CA SER A 490 -11.53 4.79 -15.58
C SER A 490 -11.56 4.98 -17.10
N ASN A 491 -12.44 5.87 -17.59
CA ASN A 491 -12.51 6.28 -18.99
C ASN A 491 -11.22 6.95 -19.44
N SER A 492 -10.66 7.86 -18.62
CA SER A 492 -9.37 8.50 -18.89
C SER A 492 -8.23 7.48 -18.97
N CYS A 493 -8.21 6.51 -18.03
CA CYS A 493 -7.29 5.37 -18.05
C CYS A 493 -7.43 4.54 -19.32
N ALA A 494 -8.65 4.31 -19.82
CA ALA A 494 -8.87 3.58 -21.07
C ALA A 494 -8.30 4.33 -22.29
N VAL A 495 -8.47 5.66 -22.36
CA VAL A 495 -7.93 6.50 -23.45
C VAL A 495 -6.41 6.39 -23.51
N ILE A 496 -5.73 6.36 -22.37
CA ILE A 496 -4.26 6.14 -22.29
C ILE A 496 -3.87 4.66 -22.32
N GLY A 497 -4.78 3.76 -22.70
CA GLY A 497 -4.49 2.34 -22.88
C GLY A 497 -4.15 1.59 -21.59
N TYR A 498 -4.72 2.02 -20.47
CA TYR A 498 -4.48 1.46 -19.13
C TYR A 498 -2.99 1.37 -18.80
N GLY A 499 -2.24 2.44 -19.10
CA GLY A 499 -0.80 2.54 -18.85
C GLY A 499 0.06 1.69 -19.78
N SER A 500 -0.45 1.29 -20.95
CA SER A 500 0.35 0.59 -21.96
C SER A 500 1.31 1.57 -22.65
N GLU A 501 2.61 1.25 -22.65
CA GLU A 501 3.64 2.05 -23.36
C GLU A 501 3.45 2.06 -24.89
N SER A 502 2.63 1.15 -25.44
CA SER A 502 2.24 1.16 -26.85
C SER A 502 1.15 2.17 -27.20
N ASN A 503 0.43 2.69 -26.20
CA ASN A 503 -0.63 3.66 -26.43
C ASN A 503 -0.03 5.02 -26.81
N LEU A 504 -0.54 5.61 -27.90
CA LEU A 504 0.03 6.83 -28.49
C LEU A 504 -0.12 8.05 -27.58
N ILE A 505 -1.27 8.20 -26.91
CA ILE A 505 -1.50 9.30 -25.97
C ILE A 505 -0.62 9.13 -24.72
N PHE A 506 -0.54 7.92 -24.16
CA PHE A 506 0.30 7.67 -22.99
C PHE A 506 1.78 7.89 -23.27
N LYS A 507 2.24 7.47 -24.46
CA LYS A 507 3.61 7.70 -24.92
C LYS A 507 3.91 9.20 -25.04
N ALA A 508 2.99 10.02 -25.53
CA ALA A 508 3.15 11.48 -25.57
C ALA A 508 3.28 12.08 -24.15
N ILE A 509 2.42 11.64 -23.22
CA ILE A 509 2.46 12.09 -21.81
C ILE A 509 3.81 11.72 -21.16
N LYS A 510 4.32 10.50 -21.37
CA LYS A 510 5.58 10.03 -20.75
C LYS A 510 6.86 10.47 -21.46
N GLY A 511 6.81 10.63 -22.78
CA GLY A 511 7.98 10.90 -23.62
C GLY A 511 8.63 12.26 -23.37
N THR A 512 7.89 13.18 -22.73
CA THR A 512 8.31 14.55 -22.46
C THR A 512 8.97 14.64 -21.08
N ARG A 513 10.15 14.04 -20.90
CA ARG A 513 10.97 14.28 -19.70
C ARG A 513 11.72 15.62 -19.86
N PRO A 514 11.79 16.50 -18.83
CA PRO A 514 12.30 17.88 -18.98
C PRO A 514 13.81 18.05 -19.22
N ASN A 515 14.56 16.99 -19.52
CA ASN A 515 16.02 17.03 -19.63
C ASN A 515 16.56 16.84 -21.05
N ASP A 516 15.70 16.75 -22.06
CA ASP A 516 16.13 16.76 -23.46
C ASP A 516 15.86 18.13 -24.10
N GLU A 517 16.67 19.13 -23.75
CA GLU A 517 16.81 20.38 -24.51
C GLU A 517 17.53 20.15 -25.87
N SER A 518 17.37 18.97 -26.48
CA SER A 518 18.13 18.60 -27.68
C SER A 518 17.34 17.92 -28.81
N GLN A 519 16.01 18.08 -28.85
CA GLN A 519 15.24 17.74 -30.06
C GLN A 519 14.20 18.80 -30.41
N ASP A 520 14.66 20.01 -30.71
CA ASP A 520 14.02 20.84 -31.73
C ASP A 520 14.19 20.16 -33.09
N GLN A 521 13.34 19.17 -33.38
CA GLN A 521 13.02 18.83 -34.76
C GLN A 521 11.68 19.45 -35.09
N PRO A 522 11.62 20.43 -36.01
CA PRO A 522 10.34 20.89 -36.52
C PRO A 522 9.72 19.72 -37.29
N MET A 523 8.68 19.11 -36.73
CA MET A 523 7.88 18.16 -37.48
C MET A 523 7.23 18.94 -38.64
N HIS A 524 7.64 18.56 -39.84
CA HIS A 524 7.02 18.97 -41.09
C HIS A 524 5.50 18.77 -40.96
N GLU A 525 4.70 19.82 -41.16
CA GLU A 525 3.26 19.72 -41.41
C GLU A 525 3.05 18.93 -42.71
N SER A 526 3.20 17.61 -42.67
CA SER A 526 2.48 16.74 -43.58
C SER A 526 1.04 16.73 -43.06
N GLY A 527 0.13 17.46 -43.74
CA GLY A 527 -1.29 17.56 -43.41
C GLY A 527 -2.09 16.24 -43.53
N VAL A 528 -1.46 15.10 -43.24
CA VAL A 528 -2.05 13.77 -43.18
C VAL A 528 -2.17 13.39 -41.71
N GLU A 529 -3.39 13.37 -41.18
CA GLU A 529 -3.66 12.91 -39.82
C GLU A 529 -3.11 11.48 -39.64
N PRO A 530 -2.41 11.18 -38.54
CA PRO A 530 -1.92 9.84 -38.28
C PRO A 530 -3.10 8.87 -38.11
N PRO A 531 -2.98 7.61 -38.59
CA PRO A 531 -4.07 6.65 -38.47
C PRO A 531 -4.42 6.40 -37.01
N LEU A 532 -5.70 6.51 -36.67
CA LEU A 532 -6.21 6.26 -35.32
C LEU A 532 -6.28 4.74 -35.06
N PRO A 533 -5.51 4.18 -34.11
CA PRO A 533 -5.61 2.76 -33.76
C PRO A 533 -7.02 2.40 -33.28
N LYS A 534 -7.50 1.21 -33.63
CA LYS A 534 -8.86 0.79 -33.30
C LYS A 534 -9.12 0.81 -31.79
N GLU A 535 -8.17 0.33 -31.00
CA GLU A 535 -8.28 0.25 -29.54
C GLU A 535 -8.44 1.65 -28.93
N LEU A 536 -7.71 2.64 -29.47
CA LEU A 536 -7.83 4.03 -29.06
C LEU A 536 -9.16 4.64 -29.55
N ALA A 537 -9.59 4.34 -30.77
CA ALA A 537 -10.88 4.78 -31.29
C ALA A 537 -12.06 4.28 -30.44
N ASP A 538 -12.02 3.01 -30.04
CA ASP A 538 -13.03 2.41 -29.19
C ASP A 538 -12.99 3.00 -27.76
N ALA A 539 -11.80 3.24 -27.19
CA ALA A 539 -11.68 3.92 -25.90
C ALA A 539 -12.21 5.37 -25.95
N LEU A 540 -11.94 6.11 -27.03
CA LEU A 540 -12.49 7.45 -27.26
C LEU A 540 -14.01 7.43 -27.45
N ARG A 541 -14.59 6.36 -28.04
CA ARG A 541 -16.04 6.19 -28.13
C ARG A 541 -16.67 6.05 -26.75
N LEU A 542 -16.09 5.22 -25.88
CA LEU A 542 -16.54 5.10 -24.48
C LEU A 542 -16.44 6.43 -23.74
N PHE A 543 -15.28 7.09 -23.80
CA PHE A 543 -15.02 8.35 -23.13
C PHE A 543 -15.99 9.46 -23.57
N ASN A 544 -16.09 9.69 -24.89
CA ASN A 544 -16.93 10.77 -25.43
C ASN A 544 -18.42 10.46 -25.32
N GLY A 545 -18.83 9.20 -25.49
CA GLY A 545 -20.23 8.78 -25.30
C GLY A 545 -20.70 8.96 -23.87
N THR A 546 -19.86 8.58 -22.89
CA THR A 546 -20.14 8.82 -21.47
C THR A 546 -20.26 10.33 -21.19
N TYR A 547 -19.28 11.12 -21.68
CA TYR A 547 -19.30 12.57 -21.50
C TYR A 547 -20.53 13.22 -22.13
N ASN A 548 -20.98 12.74 -23.29
CA ASN A 548 -22.16 13.25 -23.98
C ASN A 548 -23.43 13.08 -23.12
N VAL A 549 -23.66 11.87 -22.59
CA VAL A 549 -24.83 11.60 -21.75
C VAL A 549 -24.78 12.42 -20.46
N VAL A 550 -23.63 12.42 -19.78
CA VAL A 550 -23.48 13.11 -18.48
C VAL A 550 -23.64 14.62 -18.64
N SER A 551 -22.99 15.24 -19.63
CA SER A 551 -22.95 16.70 -19.79
C SER A 551 -24.25 17.31 -20.32
N ARG A 552 -25.17 16.49 -20.84
CA ARG A 552 -26.52 16.93 -21.24
C ARG A 552 -27.45 17.17 -20.05
N ARG A 553 -27.09 16.72 -18.85
CA ARG A 553 -27.82 17.00 -17.61
C ARG A 553 -27.50 18.41 -17.08
N PHE A 554 -27.86 19.43 -17.86
CA PHE A 554 -27.58 20.83 -17.53
C PHE A 554 -28.13 21.21 -16.15
N GLY A 555 -27.30 21.86 -15.34
CA GLY A 555 -27.66 22.30 -13.99
C GLY A 555 -27.73 21.20 -12.91
N ASP A 556 -27.52 19.92 -13.25
CA ASP A 556 -27.47 18.85 -12.25
C ASP A 556 -26.16 18.94 -11.44
N PRO A 557 -26.19 19.17 -10.11
CA PRO A 557 -24.96 19.24 -9.33
C PRO A 557 -24.28 17.87 -9.18
N ASN A 558 -25.00 16.76 -9.37
CA ASN A 558 -24.44 15.43 -9.15
C ASN A 558 -23.40 15.03 -10.20
N ILE A 559 -23.41 15.68 -11.38
CA ILE A 559 -22.46 15.36 -12.46
C ILE A 559 -21.12 16.09 -12.31
N LEU A 560 -21.03 17.08 -11.41
CA LEU A 560 -19.85 17.95 -11.28
C LEU A 560 -18.54 17.21 -10.98
N PRO A 561 -18.48 16.17 -10.12
CA PRO A 561 -17.23 15.43 -9.91
C PRO A 561 -16.73 14.72 -11.16
N TYR A 562 -17.64 14.07 -11.93
CA TYR A 562 -17.30 13.45 -13.22
C TYR A 562 -16.73 14.48 -14.20
N LEU A 563 -17.38 15.65 -14.28
CA LEU A 563 -16.96 16.71 -15.19
C LEU A 563 -15.62 17.31 -14.78
N HIS A 564 -15.39 17.54 -13.48
CA HIS A 564 -14.13 18.03 -12.98
C HIS A 564 -12.99 17.08 -13.36
N VAL A 565 -13.06 15.79 -13.03
CA VAL A 565 -11.99 14.84 -13.37
C VAL A 565 -11.75 14.72 -14.88
N THR A 566 -12.82 14.79 -15.68
CA THR A 566 -12.72 14.71 -17.13
C THR A 566 -12.08 15.96 -17.73
N LEU A 567 -12.47 17.15 -17.27
CA LEU A 567 -11.89 18.41 -17.72
C LEU A 567 -10.44 18.58 -17.26
N VAL A 568 -10.05 18.06 -16.09
CA VAL A 568 -8.65 18.01 -15.67
C VAL A 568 -7.81 17.19 -16.66
N PHE A 569 -8.31 16.00 -17.04
CA PHE A 569 -7.62 15.16 -18.01
C PHE A 569 -7.51 15.83 -19.38
N VAL A 570 -8.61 16.38 -19.91
CA VAL A 570 -8.63 17.07 -21.20
C VAL A 570 -7.71 18.30 -21.19
N TYR A 571 -7.77 19.11 -20.12
CA TYR A 571 -6.88 20.25 -19.93
C TYR A 571 -5.42 19.83 -19.94
N HIS A 572 -5.05 18.74 -19.26
CA HIS A 572 -3.68 18.23 -19.31
C HIS A 572 -3.26 17.86 -20.74
N LEU A 573 -4.14 17.22 -21.50
CA LEU A 573 -3.83 16.85 -22.88
C LEU A 573 -3.61 18.06 -23.79
N THR A 574 -4.21 19.22 -23.49
CA THR A 574 -4.00 20.45 -24.29
C THR A 574 -2.53 20.87 -24.41
N PHE A 575 -1.66 20.42 -23.49
CA PHE A 575 -0.23 20.69 -23.51
C PHE A 575 0.57 19.72 -24.39
N TYR A 576 -0.06 18.71 -24.99
CA TYR A 576 0.59 17.68 -25.80
C TYR A 576 -0.10 17.59 -27.18
N PRO A 577 0.36 18.36 -28.18
CA PRO A 577 -0.20 18.33 -29.52
C PRO A 577 -0.29 16.91 -30.12
N GLU A 578 0.69 16.05 -29.84
CA GLU A 578 0.76 14.65 -30.27
C GLU A 578 -0.36 13.78 -29.68
N ALA A 579 -0.89 14.16 -28.51
CA ALA A 579 -2.08 13.52 -27.95
C ALA A 579 -3.36 14.18 -28.49
N MET A 580 -3.39 15.50 -28.57
CA MET A 580 -4.58 16.26 -28.99
C MET A 580 -5.01 15.96 -30.41
N VAL A 581 -4.10 15.59 -31.32
CA VAL A 581 -4.44 15.19 -32.69
C VAL A 581 -5.48 14.05 -32.74
N TYR A 582 -5.47 13.15 -31.75
CA TYR A 582 -6.43 12.03 -31.68
C TYR A 582 -7.73 12.38 -30.95
N MET A 583 -7.65 13.23 -29.91
CA MET A 583 -8.80 13.54 -29.06
C MET A 583 -9.64 14.72 -29.59
N ALA A 584 -8.99 15.76 -30.11
CA ALA A 584 -9.63 17.06 -30.35
C ALA A 584 -10.85 16.97 -31.27
N ARG A 585 -10.80 16.13 -32.31
CA ARG A 585 -11.90 16.00 -33.27
C ARG A 585 -13.12 15.27 -32.71
N ALA A 586 -12.91 14.34 -31.78
CA ALA A 586 -13.97 13.50 -31.21
C ALA A 586 -14.57 14.10 -29.93
N PHE A 587 -13.81 14.93 -29.22
CA PHE A 587 -14.29 15.54 -27.97
C PHE A 587 -15.41 16.55 -28.22
N PRO A 588 -16.52 16.50 -27.46
CA PRO A 588 -17.70 17.32 -27.72
C PRO A 588 -17.54 18.76 -27.18
N TRP A 589 -16.70 19.56 -27.84
CA TRP A 589 -16.39 20.94 -27.45
C TRP A 589 -17.63 21.85 -27.38
N LYS A 590 -18.56 21.73 -28.32
CA LYS A 590 -19.81 22.51 -28.30
C LYS A 590 -20.69 22.19 -27.10
N LEU A 591 -20.82 20.91 -26.75
CA LEU A 591 -21.57 20.53 -25.55
C LEU A 591 -20.88 21.07 -24.29
N THR A 592 -19.55 21.03 -24.28
CA THR A 592 -18.73 21.59 -23.20
C THR A 592 -18.95 23.10 -23.05
N SER A 593 -18.93 23.87 -24.14
CA SER A 593 -19.14 25.33 -24.07
C SER A 593 -20.55 25.68 -23.57
N LEU A 594 -21.58 24.95 -24.03
CA LEU A 594 -22.95 25.13 -23.57
C LEU A 594 -23.09 24.79 -22.09
N PHE A 595 -22.52 23.67 -21.67
CA PHE A 595 -22.51 23.27 -20.27
C PHE A 595 -21.84 24.34 -19.40
N LEU A 596 -20.65 24.81 -19.77
CA LEU A 596 -19.93 25.85 -19.02
C LEU A 596 -20.75 27.14 -18.94
N ASN A 597 -21.44 27.53 -20.02
CA ASN A 597 -22.35 28.69 -20.00
C ASN A 597 -23.53 28.52 -19.03
N THR A 598 -24.00 27.29 -18.79
CA THR A 598 -25.02 27.06 -17.74
C THR A 598 -24.47 27.32 -16.33
N LEU A 599 -23.18 27.04 -16.09
CA LEU A 599 -22.53 27.31 -14.80
C LEU A 599 -22.23 28.79 -14.60
N ILE A 600 -21.93 29.52 -15.68
CA ILE A 600 -21.64 30.97 -15.66
C ILE A 600 -22.75 31.76 -14.97
N GLY A 601 -24.02 31.37 -15.16
CA GLY A 601 -25.17 32.04 -14.52
C GLY A 601 -25.14 32.01 -12.98
N SER A 602 -24.37 31.10 -12.39
CA SER A 602 -24.13 31.00 -10.94
C SER A 602 -22.72 31.40 -10.51
N CYS A 603 -21.92 31.97 -11.42
CA CYS A 603 -20.55 32.38 -11.11
C CYS A 603 -20.53 33.56 -10.14
N GLN A 604 -19.78 33.42 -9.04
CA GLN A 604 -19.65 34.47 -8.03
C GLN A 604 -18.61 35.54 -8.40
N SER A 605 -17.59 35.17 -9.17
CA SER A 605 -16.48 36.07 -9.52
C SER A 605 -15.82 35.67 -10.85
N TYR A 606 -16.02 36.49 -11.88
CA TYR A 606 -15.38 36.31 -13.19
C TYR A 606 -13.85 36.41 -13.10
N ALA A 607 -13.33 37.36 -12.34
CA ALA A 607 -11.89 37.55 -12.14
C ALA A 607 -11.19 36.29 -11.59
N ARG A 608 -11.87 35.51 -10.74
CA ARG A 608 -11.31 34.25 -10.20
C ARG A 608 -11.24 33.14 -11.23
N ILE A 609 -12.26 32.99 -12.08
CA ILE A 609 -12.27 31.95 -13.13
C ILE A 609 -11.37 32.32 -14.32
N GLU A 610 -11.19 33.60 -14.60
CA GLU A 610 -10.29 34.12 -15.64
C GLU A 610 -8.82 34.14 -15.21
N GLY A 611 -8.57 34.18 -13.90
CA GLY A 611 -7.23 34.26 -13.33
C GLY A 611 -6.38 33.00 -13.56
N GLU A 612 -5.06 33.15 -13.49
CA GLU A 612 -4.17 32.01 -13.68
C GLU A 612 -4.07 31.08 -12.46
N GLN A 613 -4.48 31.57 -11.29
CA GLN A 613 -4.33 30.87 -10.02
C GLN A 613 -5.39 29.78 -9.85
N PHE A 614 -5.01 28.66 -9.25
CA PHE A 614 -5.93 27.57 -8.94
C PHE A 614 -7.06 28.06 -7.98
N PRO A 615 -8.35 27.86 -8.33
CA PRO A 615 -9.46 28.25 -7.47
C PRO A 615 -9.49 27.44 -6.18
N LYS A 616 -9.34 28.12 -5.05
CA LYS A 616 -9.41 27.54 -3.71
C LYS A 616 -10.24 28.41 -2.77
N ASN A 617 -10.89 27.79 -1.81
CA ASN A 617 -11.55 28.50 -0.73
C ASN A 617 -10.50 29.02 0.27
N GLU A 618 -10.33 30.34 0.38
CA GLU A 618 -9.35 30.96 1.26
C GLU A 618 -9.66 30.76 2.76
N SER A 619 -10.94 30.58 3.10
CA SER A 619 -11.41 30.42 4.48
C SER A 619 -11.28 28.99 5.01
N ALA A 620 -11.27 28.00 4.12
CA ALA A 620 -11.17 26.58 4.46
C ALA A 620 -10.59 25.80 3.27
N THR A 621 -9.26 25.78 3.13
CA THR A 621 -8.59 24.95 2.11
C THR A 621 -8.72 23.48 2.47
N ARG A 622 -9.67 22.80 1.83
CA ARG A 622 -9.87 21.35 1.90
C ARG A 622 -9.97 20.77 0.48
N PRO A 623 -9.12 19.78 0.12
CA PRO A 623 -9.26 19.07 -1.14
C PRO A 623 -10.60 18.37 -1.27
N LEU A 624 -11.11 18.30 -2.49
CA LEU A 624 -12.34 17.59 -2.83
C LEU A 624 -12.09 16.06 -2.82
N PRO A 625 -13.13 15.23 -2.63
CA PRO A 625 -13.02 13.78 -2.78
C PRO A 625 -12.37 13.36 -4.11
N ASP A 626 -12.77 14.01 -5.19
CA ASP A 626 -12.24 13.79 -6.54
C ASP A 626 -10.80 14.35 -6.73
N ASP A 627 -10.32 15.28 -5.88
CA ASP A 627 -8.91 15.68 -5.88
C ASP A 627 -8.01 14.54 -5.37
N TYR A 628 -8.42 13.90 -4.27
CA TYR A 628 -7.72 12.73 -3.73
C TYR A 628 -7.73 11.58 -4.75
N ALA A 629 -8.86 11.39 -5.46
CA ALA A 629 -8.97 10.38 -6.50
C ALA A 629 -8.03 10.63 -7.69
N LEU A 630 -7.78 11.89 -8.06
CA LEU A 630 -6.87 12.27 -9.15
C LEU A 630 -5.39 12.25 -8.77
N ARG A 631 -5.06 12.39 -7.48
CA ARG A 631 -3.67 12.45 -7.03
C ARG A 631 -2.88 11.19 -7.42
N GLY A 632 -1.65 11.39 -7.87
CA GLY A 632 -0.72 10.32 -8.23
C GLY A 632 -0.62 9.99 -9.71
N PHE A 633 -1.56 10.49 -10.53
CA PHE A 633 -1.50 10.32 -11.98
C PHE A 633 -0.49 11.28 -12.62
N PRO A 634 0.23 10.84 -13.67
CA PRO A 634 1.18 11.68 -14.39
C PRO A 634 0.52 12.91 -15.02
N TRP A 635 -0.77 12.80 -15.40
CA TRP A 635 -1.53 13.90 -16.00
C TRP A 635 -2.07 14.94 -15.01
N VAL A 636 -1.72 14.85 -13.73
CA VAL A 636 -2.22 15.75 -12.69
C VAL A 636 -1.06 16.49 -11.99
N GLY A 637 0.19 16.16 -12.30
CA GLY A 637 1.37 16.63 -11.55
C GLY A 637 1.55 18.15 -11.45
N LYS A 638 1.02 18.94 -12.40
CA LYS A 638 1.06 20.41 -12.39
C LYS A 638 -0.30 21.08 -12.14
N TYR A 639 -1.34 20.28 -11.89
CA TYR A 639 -2.70 20.79 -11.72
C TYR A 639 -2.93 21.37 -10.33
N PHE A 640 -2.53 20.65 -9.28
CA PHE A 640 -2.74 21.07 -7.90
C PHE A 640 -1.61 21.98 -7.39
N PRO A 641 -1.91 22.99 -6.55
CA PRO A 641 -0.90 23.78 -5.88
C PRO A 641 0.02 22.95 -4.97
N ASN A 642 1.25 23.43 -4.76
CA ASN A 642 2.16 22.85 -3.78
C ASN A 642 1.52 22.86 -2.39
N GLY A 643 1.55 21.71 -1.71
CA GLY A 643 0.98 21.56 -0.38
C GLY A 643 -0.56 21.45 -0.34
N TRP A 644 -1.25 21.30 -1.48
CA TRP A 644 -2.71 21.14 -1.53
C TRP A 644 -3.23 20.03 -0.62
N PHE A 645 -2.49 18.92 -0.54
CA PHE A 645 -2.81 17.75 0.28
C PHE A 645 -2.02 17.68 1.60
N ALA A 646 -1.44 18.78 2.07
CA ALA A 646 -0.55 18.77 3.25
C ALA A 646 -1.29 18.78 4.60
N ASN A 647 -2.61 18.99 4.61
CA ASN A 647 -3.39 19.00 5.85
C ASN A 647 -3.61 17.57 6.36
N ASP A 648 -2.79 17.16 7.33
CA ASP A 648 -2.80 15.86 7.99
C ASP A 648 -3.92 15.69 9.03
N LYS A 649 -4.68 16.76 9.31
CA LYS A 649 -5.79 16.74 10.29
C LYS A 649 -7.11 16.24 9.72
N ILE A 650 -7.23 16.13 8.39
CA ILE A 650 -8.43 15.61 7.74
C ILE A 650 -8.34 14.09 7.83
N ASP A 651 -9.22 13.49 8.64
CA ASP A 651 -9.31 12.04 8.74
C ASP A 651 -9.84 11.41 7.43
N ASP A 652 -9.68 10.10 7.28
CA ASP A 652 -10.05 9.42 6.03
C ASP A 652 -11.55 9.50 5.74
N ASP A 653 -12.40 9.44 6.76
CA ASP A 653 -13.86 9.51 6.61
C ASP A 653 -14.30 10.92 6.17
N GLU A 654 -13.64 11.95 6.71
CA GLU A 654 -13.84 13.34 6.35
C GLU A 654 -13.42 13.58 4.89
N LYS A 655 -12.34 12.99 4.37
CA LYS A 655 -11.92 13.20 2.95
C LYS A 655 -13.03 12.97 1.94
N TYR A 656 -13.90 11.99 2.19
CA TYR A 656 -14.98 11.60 1.29
C TYR A 656 -16.36 12.10 1.75
N PHE A 657 -16.41 12.86 2.85
CA PHE A 657 -17.64 13.48 3.34
C PHE A 657 -18.00 14.73 2.53
N GLU A 658 -19.08 14.65 1.75
CA GLU A 658 -19.55 15.73 0.87
C GLU A 658 -20.26 16.85 1.67
N VAL A 659 -19.84 18.10 1.43
CA VAL A 659 -20.47 19.31 2.01
C VAL A 659 -20.94 20.28 0.92
N LEU A 660 -21.92 21.12 1.22
CA LEU A 660 -22.55 22.02 0.24
C LEU A 660 -21.56 22.95 -0.48
N SER A 661 -20.52 23.43 0.21
CA SER A 661 -19.52 24.33 -0.40
C SER A 661 -18.76 23.65 -1.55
N MET A 662 -18.58 22.34 -1.49
CA MET A 662 -17.85 21.57 -2.51
C MET A 662 -18.56 21.61 -3.88
N THR A 663 -19.88 21.75 -3.90
CA THR A 663 -20.63 21.92 -5.16
C THR A 663 -20.24 23.23 -5.83
N GLU A 664 -20.18 24.33 -5.10
CA GLU A 664 -19.79 25.65 -5.63
C GLU A 664 -18.31 25.67 -6.04
N GLU A 665 -17.43 25.03 -5.26
CA GLU A 665 -16.02 24.87 -5.61
C GLU A 665 -15.84 24.10 -6.93
N ARG A 666 -16.61 23.02 -7.17
CA ARG A 666 -16.55 22.28 -8.45
C ARG A 666 -17.06 23.09 -9.63
N LYS A 667 -18.12 23.90 -9.45
CA LYS A 667 -18.61 24.81 -10.51
C LYS A 667 -17.53 25.81 -10.89
N GLU A 668 -16.90 26.44 -9.89
CA GLU A 668 -15.83 27.40 -10.10
C GLU A 668 -14.63 26.75 -10.81
N ARG A 669 -14.18 25.57 -10.37
CA ARG A 669 -13.08 24.85 -11.01
C ARG A 669 -13.39 24.41 -12.44
N ALA A 670 -14.62 24.01 -12.73
CA ALA A 670 -15.03 23.67 -14.09
C ALA A 670 -14.98 24.90 -15.01
N LEU A 671 -15.48 26.06 -14.55
CA LEU A 671 -15.39 27.33 -15.27
C LEU A 671 -13.94 27.78 -15.48
N TRP A 672 -13.12 27.68 -14.45
CA TRP A 672 -11.69 27.99 -14.51
C TRP A 672 -10.96 27.10 -15.51
N LEU A 673 -11.16 25.78 -15.45
CA LEU A 673 -10.62 24.83 -16.44
C LEU A 673 -11.06 25.20 -17.86
N GLY A 674 -12.32 25.58 -18.05
CA GLY A 674 -12.83 26.09 -19.33
C GLY A 674 -12.05 27.31 -19.83
N CYS A 675 -11.80 28.29 -18.97
CA CYS A 675 -11.00 29.48 -19.30
C CYS A 675 -9.54 29.10 -19.61
N ARG A 676 -8.94 28.20 -18.83
CA ARG A 676 -7.58 27.72 -19.06
C ARG A 676 -7.41 26.97 -20.38
N ILE A 677 -8.41 26.20 -20.79
CA ILE A 677 -8.45 25.54 -22.11
C ILE A 677 -8.63 26.60 -23.22
N ALA A 678 -9.53 27.57 -23.04
CA ALA A 678 -9.76 28.64 -24.01
C ALA A 678 -8.52 29.52 -24.23
N ALA A 679 -7.69 29.71 -23.20
CA ALA A 679 -6.43 30.43 -23.25
C ALA A 679 -5.35 29.76 -24.13
N GLN A 680 -5.57 28.53 -24.60
CA GLN A 680 -4.71 27.85 -25.58
C GLN A 680 -4.99 28.34 -27.01
N ASP A 681 -4.85 29.65 -27.25
CA ASP A 681 -5.09 30.35 -28.52
C ASP A 681 -6.51 30.18 -29.10
N GLY A 682 -7.50 29.79 -28.29
CA GLY A 682 -8.85 29.51 -28.80
C GLY A 682 -8.91 28.33 -29.79
N LYS A 683 -7.95 27.40 -29.71
CA LYS A 683 -7.85 26.22 -30.60
C LYS A 683 -9.08 25.32 -30.50
N TRP A 684 -9.64 25.18 -29.30
CA TRP A 684 -10.77 24.29 -29.03
C TRP A 684 -11.98 25.06 -28.46
N LEU A 685 -11.89 25.50 -27.21
CA LEU A 685 -12.84 26.42 -26.60
C LEU A 685 -12.41 27.86 -26.84
N ARG A 686 -13.38 28.77 -26.83
CA ARG A 686 -13.15 30.22 -26.81
C ARG A 686 -13.88 30.80 -25.60
N TYR A 687 -13.34 31.86 -25.03
CA TYR A 687 -13.98 32.58 -23.94
C TYR A 687 -13.93 34.07 -24.27
N ASP A 688 -15.10 34.72 -24.23
CA ASP A 688 -15.24 36.15 -24.41
C ASP A 688 -15.35 36.81 -23.02
N SER A 689 -14.34 37.60 -22.66
CA SER A 689 -14.27 38.30 -21.38
C SER A 689 -15.22 39.50 -21.26
N GLU A 690 -15.76 40.01 -22.38
CA GLU A 690 -16.73 41.11 -22.34
C GLU A 690 -18.15 40.59 -22.11
N THR A 691 -18.51 39.51 -22.80
CA THR A 691 -19.85 38.89 -22.65
C THR A 691 -19.90 37.82 -21.57
N HIS A 692 -18.74 37.41 -21.05
CA HIS A 692 -18.56 36.26 -20.16
C HIS A 692 -19.26 35.02 -20.72
N GLN A 693 -18.98 34.67 -21.98
CA GLN A 693 -19.54 33.48 -22.61
C GLN A 693 -18.46 32.60 -23.22
N PHE A 694 -18.65 31.28 -23.08
CA PHE A 694 -17.89 30.28 -23.78
C PHE A 694 -18.45 30.07 -25.18
N GLY A 695 -17.56 30.12 -26.16
CA GLY A 695 -17.76 29.66 -27.52
C GLY A 695 -16.85 28.50 -27.86
N VAL A 696 -16.81 28.15 -29.14
CA VAL A 696 -15.98 27.09 -29.68
C VAL A 696 -15.23 27.62 -30.90
N ASN A 697 -14.09 27.03 -31.20
CA ASN A 697 -13.48 27.19 -32.51
C ASN A 697 -14.47 26.73 -33.62
N PRO A 698 -14.65 27.50 -34.71
CA PRO A 698 -15.58 27.15 -35.79
C PRO A 698 -15.41 25.73 -36.36
N GLN A 699 -14.20 25.16 -36.29
CA GLN A 699 -13.96 23.77 -36.72
C GLN A 699 -14.74 22.73 -35.90
N TYR A 700 -15.01 23.02 -34.63
CA TYR A 700 -15.73 22.12 -33.72
C TYR A 700 -17.12 22.65 -33.36
N ASP A 701 -17.58 23.71 -34.02
CA ASP A 701 -18.92 24.25 -33.84
C ASP A 701 -19.92 23.40 -34.64
N VAL A 702 -20.59 22.50 -33.92
CA VAL A 702 -21.58 21.57 -34.49
C VAL A 702 -22.96 21.90 -33.94
N GLU A 703 -23.99 21.71 -34.75
CA GLU A 703 -25.36 21.83 -34.29
C GLU A 703 -25.70 20.63 -33.37
N LEU A 704 -26.20 20.92 -32.18
CA LEU A 704 -26.62 19.91 -31.23
C LEU A 704 -28.15 19.91 -31.15
N GLU A 705 -28.76 18.76 -31.42
CA GLU A 705 -30.16 18.52 -31.08
C GLU A 705 -30.30 18.48 -29.56
N LEU A 706 -30.68 19.61 -28.98
CA LEU A 706 -30.99 19.74 -27.56
C LEU A 706 -32.51 19.79 -27.43
N GLU A 707 -33.09 18.80 -26.75
CA GLU A 707 -34.42 18.94 -26.17
C GLU A 707 -34.30 19.90 -24.98
N MET A 708 -34.28 21.20 -25.26
CA MET A 708 -34.31 22.20 -24.20
C MET A 708 -35.72 22.17 -23.56
N PRO A 709 -35.84 22.10 -22.23
CA PRO A 709 -37.11 22.37 -21.59
C PRO A 709 -37.52 23.80 -21.92
N ALA A 710 -38.71 23.95 -22.51
CA ALA A 710 -39.24 25.24 -22.89
C ALA A 710 -39.45 26.13 -21.65
N THR A 711 -38.80 27.29 -21.65
CA THR A 711 -39.02 28.48 -20.79
C THR A 711 -38.77 28.36 -19.27
N PRO A 712 -38.26 29.43 -18.63
CA PRO A 712 -38.18 29.48 -17.18
C PRO A 712 -39.60 29.54 -16.62
N VAL A 713 -39.94 28.62 -15.71
CA VAL A 713 -41.15 28.70 -14.91
C VAL A 713 -41.08 30.01 -14.15
N ALA A 714 -41.96 30.95 -14.51
CA ALA A 714 -42.16 32.18 -13.76
C ALA A 714 -42.40 31.83 -12.29
N SER A 715 -41.71 32.53 -11.40
CA SER A 715 -41.84 32.39 -9.96
C SER A 715 -43.33 32.38 -9.57
N THR A 716 -43.83 31.23 -9.13
CA THR A 716 -45.08 31.16 -8.39
C THR A 716 -44.83 31.84 -7.06
N ASP A 717 -45.40 33.03 -6.92
CA ASP A 717 -45.53 33.78 -5.68
C ASP A 717 -46.29 32.89 -4.67
N TYR A 718 -45.56 32.27 -3.75
CA TYR A 718 -46.16 31.59 -2.60
C TYR A 718 -46.51 32.67 -1.59
N GLY A 719 -47.78 33.09 -1.61
CA GLY A 719 -48.35 33.97 -0.60
C GLY A 719 -48.10 33.46 0.82
N ASP A 720 -47.98 34.42 1.74
CA ASP A 720 -47.61 34.24 3.14
C ASP A 720 -48.28 33.04 3.82
N LEU A 721 -47.46 32.16 4.39
CA LEU A 721 -47.88 31.08 5.28
C LEU A 721 -48.25 31.68 6.65
N PRO A 722 -49.38 31.27 7.28
CA PRO A 722 -49.80 31.79 8.57
C PRO A 722 -48.97 31.22 9.74
N ASP A 723 -48.78 32.07 10.76
CA ASP A 723 -47.99 31.84 11.97
C ASP A 723 -48.32 30.52 12.70
N ALA A 724 -47.25 29.82 13.09
CA ALA A 724 -47.27 28.63 13.92
C ALA A 724 -47.57 28.98 15.38
N ALA A 725 -48.84 29.29 15.69
CA ALA A 725 -49.30 29.45 17.06
C ALA A 725 -50.79 29.10 17.21
N THR A 726 -51.24 27.94 16.71
CA THR A 726 -52.42 27.26 17.25
C THR A 726 -52.51 25.85 16.70
N ILE A 727 -52.23 24.84 17.53
CA ILE A 727 -53.05 23.65 17.76
C ILE A 727 -52.46 23.00 19.01
N ALA A 728 -53.23 23.10 20.09
CA ALA A 728 -53.13 22.27 21.29
C ALA A 728 -53.92 20.97 21.08
#